data_AF-A0A7J2NNV7-F1
#
_entry.id   AF-A0A7J2NNV7-F1
#
_cell.length_a   1.000
_cell.length_b   1.000
_cell.length_c   1.000
_cell.angle_alpha   90.00
_cell.angle_beta   90.00
_cell.angle_gamma   90.00
#
_symmetry.space_group_name_H-M   'P 1'
#
loop_
_entity.id
_entity.type
_entity.pdbx_description
1 polymer ?
#
loop_
_entity_poly.entity_id
_entity_poly.type
_entity_poly.pdbx_seq_one_letter_code
_entity_poly.pdbx_strand_id
1 'polypeptide(L)'
;MMKISRNRSKISVISMILLITISATLVVVPSATAQETMMTYCFLGVVPNPVGVNQEILMHVGIFQQLASVKMGWEDLSITIERPDGKTDTISNIRTDSTGGTGKTYTPTIVGIYKLQAHFPQQEVTETSQAPGIPIGTIMLASKSAVVELKVQEEPISYYPGHSLPTQYWTRPIDAQLREWSRVSGSWLEPGVGFGTWRGPRWVTGNEEAPESAHILWTKPLTWGGLAGGNTGDWAYSHGDAYEGKWTNRFIINGILLYCHRTNDRPLEYTAVNLRTGEELWKKVLLDNRTIAFCQKLVWSGYNHHAVYPYFWVTIGSDWYAFDPYTGEWEFTVANVPSGTRIMDDQGWIYRLNLDWETGEGYLWSMVHLIEPFGEDSPHAGSWLPGGSFYGGRYQTYDAAAVTETTGELTPDVQRSFVANFTFPTDLPGGGGAVRDTGWNDKIFGLRYSTTEVNTWAISLVEGHEGELLYNETWNAPAAWDAGNMQIEFNDVDLGEGAAIIWTKDTLEYYAFSTDNGKFMWGPAEPEYYMNYYGWTEFGERPVLIADGKFYSTGAGGIIYCYNLTNGDVLWTYATDDPYQEYLFANQWWEWILFITDGKVYLNHLEHSAIEPMPRGAPFLCLNATTGDVVWRADGLFRGTLWGGHAIIGDSVIAHLDTYDLRIYGIGKGPSQTTVWIQDDVVNQGNSIMIKGRVTDVSPGTTDTNRKLRFPDGVPAVSDENMSEWMLYVYKQFERPDDVKGVEVFLKIQDPNGDWYSATVTADSNGVFSHMWAPAIVGEYHVTAVFEGSKSYYASQATTTFGVDKAPAAADVPSAEEIADTTVNRLPAYPEIPAYLTIDLIILIIAVIGVIIGIIVYMALRKQK
;
A
#
# COMPACT_ATOMS: atom_id res chain seq x y z
N MET A 1 35.07 108.61 -25.64
CA MET A 1 33.98 109.34 -24.96
C MET A 1 32.67 108.85 -25.55
N MET A 2 31.98 107.90 -24.90
CA MET A 2 30.63 107.46 -25.30
C MET A 2 29.88 107.00 -24.04
N LYS A 3 28.85 107.76 -23.67
CA LYS A 3 28.04 107.57 -22.46
C LYS A 3 27.19 106.31 -22.59
N ILE A 4 27.43 105.34 -21.71
CA ILE A 4 26.54 104.19 -21.46
C ILE A 4 25.22 104.74 -20.90
N SER A 5 24.10 104.48 -21.58
CA SER A 5 22.79 104.85 -21.05
C SER A 5 22.41 103.91 -19.89
N ARG A 6 22.42 104.47 -18.69
CA ARG A 6 21.76 103.92 -17.49
C ARG A 6 20.26 103.89 -17.77
N ASN A 7 19.73 102.81 -18.36
CA ASN A 7 18.31 102.43 -18.25
C ASN A 7 17.96 101.03 -18.80
N ARG A 8 18.89 100.28 -19.41
CA ARG A 8 18.61 98.88 -19.86
C ARG A 8 18.78 97.80 -18.79
N SER A 9 19.45 98.10 -17.66
CA SER A 9 19.74 97.09 -16.62
C SER A 9 18.53 96.71 -15.76
N LYS A 10 17.47 97.53 -15.68
CA LYS A 10 16.30 97.22 -14.83
C LYS A 10 15.29 96.31 -15.51
N ILE A 11 15.15 96.35 -16.84
CA ILE A 11 14.22 95.46 -17.58
C ILE A 11 14.80 94.04 -17.68
N SER A 12 16.10 93.87 -17.96
CA SER A 12 16.73 92.54 -18.00
C SER A 12 16.78 91.85 -16.64
N VAL A 13 16.94 92.59 -15.53
CA VAL A 13 16.90 92.01 -14.18
C VAL A 13 15.48 91.63 -13.76
N ILE A 14 14.46 92.43 -14.14
CA ILE A 14 13.05 92.06 -13.90
C ILE A 14 12.66 90.84 -14.75
N SER A 15 13.09 90.77 -16.02
CA SER A 15 12.83 89.60 -16.88
C SER A 15 13.57 88.34 -16.40
N MET A 16 14.78 88.46 -15.86
CA MET A 16 15.54 87.34 -15.33
C MET A 16 15.03 86.88 -13.96
N ILE A 17 14.56 87.81 -13.10
CA ILE A 17 13.84 87.45 -11.86
C ILE A 17 12.49 86.83 -12.20
N LEU A 18 11.74 87.33 -13.18
CA LEU A 18 10.48 86.70 -13.62
C LEU A 18 10.72 85.30 -14.19
N LEU A 19 11.76 85.10 -15.02
CA LEU A 19 12.12 83.77 -15.53
C LEU A 19 12.55 82.83 -14.41
N ILE A 20 13.39 83.28 -13.47
CA ILE A 20 13.82 82.46 -12.33
C ILE A 20 12.65 82.17 -11.37
N THR A 21 11.69 83.10 -11.22
CA THR A 21 10.50 82.89 -10.39
C THR A 21 9.50 81.95 -11.07
N ILE A 22 9.34 82.02 -12.40
CA ILE A 22 8.51 81.10 -13.20
C ILE A 22 9.17 79.70 -13.31
N SER A 23 10.50 79.63 -13.42
CA SER A 23 11.24 78.37 -13.42
C SER A 23 11.33 77.73 -12.03
N ALA A 24 11.41 78.53 -10.95
CA ALA A 24 11.35 78.03 -9.59
C ALA A 24 9.93 77.58 -9.20
N THR A 25 8.87 78.23 -9.71
CA THR A 25 7.51 77.71 -9.53
C THR A 25 7.26 76.45 -10.36
N LEU A 26 7.88 76.27 -11.53
CA LEU A 26 7.79 75.03 -12.32
C LEU A 26 8.56 73.83 -11.72
N VAL A 27 9.54 74.06 -10.84
CA VAL A 27 10.30 73.00 -10.13
C VAL A 27 9.72 72.69 -8.74
N VAL A 28 8.79 73.50 -8.23
CA VAL A 28 8.12 73.32 -6.93
C VAL A 28 6.60 73.10 -7.07
N VAL A 29 6.12 72.73 -8.26
CA VAL A 29 4.85 71.98 -8.33
C VAL A 29 5.24 70.52 -8.13
N PRO A 30 4.93 69.88 -6.98
CA PRO A 30 4.94 68.43 -6.97
C PRO A 30 4.07 68.01 -8.15
N SER A 31 4.57 67.17 -9.05
CA SER A 31 3.70 66.49 -9.99
C SER A 31 2.63 65.84 -9.13
N ALA A 32 1.47 66.48 -9.03
CA ALA A 32 0.28 65.85 -8.52
C ALA A 32 -0.03 64.81 -9.59
N THR A 33 0.63 63.65 -9.49
CA THR A 33 0.02 62.40 -9.92
C THR A 33 -1.29 62.38 -9.16
N ALA A 34 -2.37 62.79 -9.83
CA ALA A 34 -3.70 62.63 -9.30
C ALA A 34 -3.77 61.16 -8.88
N GLN A 35 -3.97 60.92 -7.59
CA GLN A 35 -4.00 59.57 -7.07
C GLN A 35 -5.08 58.82 -7.85
N GLU A 36 -4.68 57.86 -8.67
CA GLU A 36 -5.61 57.16 -9.53
C GLU A 36 -6.56 56.36 -8.64
N THR A 37 -7.86 56.40 -8.92
CA THR A 37 -8.86 55.64 -8.17
C THR A 37 -9.44 54.56 -9.07
N MET A 38 -9.58 53.34 -8.55
CA MET A 38 -10.14 52.21 -9.28
C MET A 38 -11.34 51.64 -8.53
N MET A 39 -12.45 51.44 -9.24
CA MET A 39 -13.60 50.69 -8.73
C MET A 39 -13.23 49.22 -8.58
N THR A 40 -13.53 48.64 -7.41
CA THR A 40 -13.35 47.20 -7.16
C THR A 40 -14.67 46.45 -7.21
N TYR A 41 -14.58 45.15 -7.46
CA TYR A 41 -15.72 44.25 -7.49
C TYR A 41 -15.47 43.09 -6.53
N CYS A 42 -15.93 43.24 -5.29
CA CYS A 42 -15.89 42.19 -4.28
C CYS A 42 -16.85 41.05 -4.65
N PHE A 43 -16.41 39.81 -4.48
CA PHE A 43 -17.21 38.62 -4.71
C PHE A 43 -17.27 37.74 -3.46
N LEU A 44 -18.33 36.95 -3.40
CA LEU A 44 -18.52 35.89 -2.42
C LEU A 44 -19.18 34.70 -3.12
N GLY A 45 -18.49 33.57 -3.20
CA GLY A 45 -19.05 32.27 -3.52
C GLY A 45 -19.23 31.47 -2.23
N VAL A 46 -20.30 30.69 -2.11
CA VAL A 46 -20.56 29.84 -0.95
C VAL A 46 -20.92 28.45 -1.44
N VAL A 47 -20.10 27.46 -1.08
CA VAL A 47 -20.30 26.07 -1.49
C VAL A 47 -20.09 25.12 -0.31
N PRO A 48 -20.92 24.09 -0.12
CA PRO A 48 -22.17 23.85 -0.85
C PRO A 48 -23.28 24.85 -0.46
N ASN A 49 -24.23 25.07 -1.37
CA ASN A 49 -25.48 25.81 -1.10
C ASN A 49 -26.61 25.18 -1.93
N PRO A 50 -27.61 24.50 -1.34
CA PRO A 50 -27.88 24.38 0.10
C PRO A 50 -26.85 23.53 0.87
N VAL A 51 -26.90 23.59 2.21
CA VAL A 51 -26.05 22.82 3.13
C VAL A 51 -26.87 22.30 4.32
N GLY A 52 -26.47 21.18 4.93
CA GLY A 52 -27.06 20.70 6.18
C GLY A 52 -26.62 21.50 7.40
N VAL A 53 -27.43 21.50 8.44
CA VAL A 53 -27.02 22.03 9.75
C VAL A 53 -25.80 21.25 10.27
N ASN A 54 -24.83 21.96 10.84
CA ASN A 54 -23.53 21.44 11.28
C ASN A 54 -22.62 20.87 10.18
N GLN A 55 -22.91 21.09 8.90
CA GLN A 55 -21.98 20.82 7.81
C GLN A 55 -21.19 22.08 7.44
N GLU A 56 -19.87 21.95 7.29
CA GLU A 56 -18.98 23.05 6.93
C GLU A 56 -19.23 23.53 5.49
N ILE A 57 -19.27 24.86 5.29
CA ILE A 57 -19.24 25.51 3.98
C ILE A 57 -17.88 26.16 3.74
N LEU A 58 -17.46 26.18 2.47
CA LEU A 58 -16.36 26.99 1.96
C LEU A 58 -16.90 28.28 1.33
N MET A 59 -16.41 29.40 1.81
CA MET A 59 -16.66 30.73 1.28
C MET A 59 -15.46 31.20 0.47
N HIS A 60 -15.63 31.34 -0.83
CA HIS A 60 -14.64 31.93 -1.73
C HIS A 60 -14.85 33.45 -1.77
N VAL A 61 -13.93 34.19 -1.18
CA VAL A 61 -14.04 35.64 -0.95
C VAL A 61 -12.84 36.37 -1.55
N GLY A 62 -13.08 37.54 -2.16
CA GLY A 62 -12.03 38.29 -2.82
C GLY A 62 -12.52 39.47 -3.64
N ILE A 63 -11.64 39.97 -4.52
CA ILE A 63 -11.94 40.91 -5.61
C ILE A 63 -11.37 40.41 -6.93
N PHE A 64 -11.90 40.89 -8.06
CA PHE A 64 -11.45 40.43 -9.40
C PHE A 64 -10.03 40.88 -9.82
N GLN A 65 -9.33 41.67 -9.02
CA GLN A 65 -7.96 42.07 -9.31
C GLN A 65 -6.97 41.09 -8.68
N GLN A 66 -6.31 40.30 -9.54
CA GLN A 66 -5.12 39.53 -9.20
C GLN A 66 -3.92 40.44 -8.91
N LEU A 67 -2.93 39.90 -8.21
CA LEU A 67 -1.68 40.53 -7.84
C LEU A 67 -0.52 39.94 -8.64
N ALA A 68 0.57 40.70 -8.76
CA ALA A 68 1.71 40.36 -9.60
C ALA A 68 2.53 39.18 -9.07
N SER A 69 2.38 38.84 -7.79
CA SER A 69 3.23 37.93 -7.04
C SER A 69 2.42 37.05 -6.10
N VAL A 70 2.81 35.78 -5.99
CA VAL A 70 2.23 34.79 -5.06
C VAL A 70 2.33 35.17 -3.59
N LYS A 71 3.25 36.08 -3.22
CA LYS A 71 3.42 36.55 -1.84
C LYS A 71 2.46 37.67 -1.48
N MET A 72 1.87 38.34 -2.46
CA MET A 72 1.00 39.49 -2.26
C MET A 72 -0.44 39.05 -1.96
N GLY A 73 -1.17 39.90 -1.24
CA GLY A 73 -2.57 39.66 -0.91
C GLY A 73 -3.29 40.97 -0.66
N TRP A 74 -4.60 41.00 -0.90
CA TRP A 74 -5.47 42.06 -0.42
C TRP A 74 -5.87 41.79 1.02
N GLU A 75 -5.86 42.81 1.86
CA GLU A 75 -5.99 42.64 3.31
C GLU A 75 -7.29 43.25 3.85
N ASP A 76 -7.62 42.86 5.09
CA ASP A 76 -8.77 43.34 5.85
C ASP A 76 -10.14 43.12 5.20
N LEU A 77 -10.26 42.13 4.31
CA LEU A 77 -11.56 41.68 3.84
C LEU A 77 -12.36 41.10 5.02
N SER A 78 -13.68 41.18 4.93
CA SER A 78 -14.57 40.57 5.92
C SER A 78 -15.81 39.97 5.28
N ILE A 79 -16.45 39.03 5.98
CA ILE A 79 -17.73 38.43 5.63
C ILE A 79 -18.68 38.65 6.80
N THR A 80 -19.80 39.33 6.53
CA THR A 80 -20.92 39.45 7.46
C THR A 80 -21.88 38.29 7.23
N ILE A 81 -22.29 37.61 8.30
CA ILE A 81 -23.19 36.44 8.25
C ILE A 81 -24.41 36.74 9.14
N GLU A 82 -25.51 37.17 8.54
CA GLU A 82 -26.78 37.32 9.26
C GLU A 82 -27.46 35.97 9.40
N ARG A 83 -27.71 35.56 10.64
CA ARG A 83 -28.29 34.28 11.03
C ARG A 83 -29.82 34.35 11.03
N PRO A 84 -30.51 33.19 10.91
CA PRO A 84 -31.98 33.14 10.98
C PRO A 84 -32.57 33.62 12.32
N ASP A 85 -31.80 33.58 13.42
CA ASP A 85 -32.21 34.05 14.74
C ASP A 85 -32.02 35.57 14.95
N GLY A 86 -31.63 36.29 13.89
CA GLY A 86 -31.42 37.74 13.92
C GLY A 86 -30.08 38.17 14.51
N LYS A 87 -29.20 37.23 14.88
CA LYS A 87 -27.81 37.52 15.27
C LYS A 87 -26.91 37.62 14.04
N THR A 88 -25.75 38.24 14.20
CA THR A 88 -24.77 38.42 13.13
C THR A 88 -23.42 37.90 13.59
N ASP A 89 -22.84 36.99 12.81
CA ASP A 89 -21.47 36.56 12.94
C ASP A 89 -20.61 37.33 11.92
N THR A 90 -19.32 37.51 12.20
CA THR A 90 -18.39 38.22 11.31
C THR A 90 -17.07 37.49 11.25
N ILE A 91 -16.60 37.20 10.04
CA ILE A 91 -15.22 36.77 9.79
C ILE A 91 -14.48 37.98 9.27
N SER A 92 -13.50 38.47 10.03
CA SER A 92 -12.70 39.65 9.70
C SER A 92 -11.24 39.28 9.40
N ASN A 93 -10.43 40.27 9.03
CA ASN A 93 -8.98 40.13 8.81
C ASN A 93 -8.65 39.04 7.78
N ILE A 94 -9.46 38.98 6.72
CA ILE A 94 -9.26 38.03 5.63
C ILE A 94 -8.22 38.62 4.67
N ARG A 95 -7.16 37.87 4.42
CA ARG A 95 -6.13 38.15 3.42
C ARG A 95 -6.29 37.24 2.22
N THR A 96 -6.35 37.79 1.00
CA THR A 96 -6.41 36.98 -0.24
C THR A 96 -5.05 36.38 -0.57
N ASP A 97 -5.02 35.37 -1.44
CA ASP A 97 -3.81 35.04 -2.20
C ASP A 97 -3.67 35.97 -3.42
N SER A 98 -2.65 35.72 -4.23
CA SER A 98 -2.32 36.55 -5.40
C SER A 98 -3.31 36.45 -6.56
N THR A 99 -4.23 35.49 -6.55
CA THR A 99 -5.32 35.43 -7.54
C THR A 99 -6.38 36.51 -7.28
N GLY A 100 -6.32 37.17 -6.12
CA GLY A 100 -7.32 38.14 -5.66
C GLY A 100 -8.45 37.50 -4.85
N GLY A 101 -8.42 36.18 -4.64
CA GLY A 101 -9.39 35.41 -3.84
C GLY A 101 -8.74 34.61 -2.70
N THR A 102 -9.56 34.05 -1.82
CA THR A 102 -9.17 33.04 -0.82
C THR A 102 -10.39 32.28 -0.29
N GLY A 103 -10.17 31.22 0.47
CA GLY A 103 -11.19 30.43 1.15
C GLY A 103 -11.29 30.76 2.65
N LYS A 104 -12.53 30.85 3.16
CA LYS A 104 -12.83 30.79 4.60
C LYS A 104 -13.94 29.79 4.86
N THR A 105 -13.85 29.04 5.95
CA THR A 105 -14.89 28.07 6.30
C THR A 105 -15.84 28.63 7.34
N TYR A 106 -17.07 28.11 7.36
CA TYR A 106 -18.08 28.42 8.38
C TYR A 106 -19.00 27.20 8.57
N THR A 107 -19.41 26.93 9.81
CA THR A 107 -20.32 25.82 10.12
C THR A 107 -21.63 26.37 10.68
N PRO A 108 -22.71 26.46 9.89
CA PRO A 108 -24.00 26.93 10.36
C PRO A 108 -24.63 25.95 11.35
N THR A 109 -25.12 26.46 12.48
CA THR A 109 -25.64 25.64 13.61
C THR A 109 -27.15 25.69 13.77
N ILE A 110 -27.85 26.47 12.95
CA ILE A 110 -29.32 26.63 12.97
C ILE A 110 -29.86 26.48 11.54
N VAL A 111 -30.97 25.77 11.37
CA VAL A 111 -31.70 25.67 10.09
C VAL A 111 -32.34 27.02 9.72
N GLY A 112 -32.30 27.37 8.43
CA GLY A 112 -32.90 28.60 7.91
C GLY A 112 -32.08 29.25 6.81
N ILE A 113 -32.45 30.47 6.44
CA ILE A 113 -31.73 31.26 5.43
C ILE A 113 -30.77 32.20 6.15
N TYR A 114 -29.47 32.03 5.89
CA TYR A 114 -28.44 32.98 6.30
C TYR A 114 -28.21 33.96 5.15
N LYS A 115 -27.96 35.22 5.47
CA LYS A 115 -27.56 36.23 4.47
C LYS A 115 -26.10 36.57 4.67
N LEU A 116 -25.28 36.22 3.68
CA LEU A 116 -23.85 36.40 3.72
C LEU A 116 -23.44 37.50 2.74
N GLN A 117 -22.56 38.40 3.16
CA GLN A 117 -22.01 39.45 2.30
C GLN A 117 -20.53 39.66 2.60
N ALA A 118 -19.71 39.64 1.56
CA ALA A 118 -18.31 40.01 1.67
C ALA A 118 -18.12 41.52 1.50
N HIS A 119 -17.10 42.04 2.16
CA HIS A 119 -16.72 43.44 2.17
C HIS A 119 -15.23 43.56 1.89
N PHE A 120 -14.91 44.33 0.84
CA PHE A 120 -13.56 44.78 0.56
C PHE A 120 -13.39 46.21 1.07
N PRO A 121 -12.45 46.48 2.00
CA PRO A 121 -12.18 47.83 2.46
C PRO A 121 -11.44 48.61 1.38
N GLN A 122 -11.57 49.95 1.40
CA GLN A 122 -10.74 50.78 0.56
C GLN A 122 -9.28 50.61 0.98
N GLN A 123 -8.39 50.35 0.03
CA GLN A 123 -6.96 50.22 0.29
C GLN A 123 -6.13 50.78 -0.87
N GLU A 124 -4.91 51.22 -0.56
CA GLU A 124 -3.97 51.72 -1.55
C GLU A 124 -3.13 50.57 -2.12
N VAL A 125 -2.87 50.60 -3.42
CA VAL A 125 -1.90 49.71 -4.06
C VAL A 125 -0.51 50.06 -3.56
N THR A 126 0.12 49.12 -2.87
CA THR A 126 1.47 49.25 -2.33
C THR A 126 2.44 48.32 -3.08
N GLU A 127 3.71 48.36 -2.72
CA GLU A 127 4.70 47.39 -3.20
C GLU A 127 4.34 45.93 -2.87
N THR A 128 3.53 45.69 -1.83
CA THR A 128 3.09 44.34 -1.40
C THR A 128 1.67 43.98 -1.84
N SER A 129 1.01 44.84 -2.62
CA SER A 129 -0.34 44.63 -3.15
C SER A 129 -0.47 45.11 -4.60
N GLN A 130 0.62 44.97 -5.38
CA GLN A 130 0.67 45.44 -6.76
C GLN A 130 -0.07 44.51 -7.72
N ALA A 131 -1.09 45.03 -8.39
CA ALA A 131 -1.78 44.34 -9.47
C ALA A 131 -1.15 44.65 -10.84
N PRO A 132 -1.06 43.68 -11.77
CA PRO A 132 -0.48 43.91 -13.10
C PRO A 132 -1.17 45.06 -13.85
N GLY A 133 -0.38 46.04 -14.32
CA GLY A 133 -0.87 47.19 -15.06
C GLY A 133 -1.56 48.27 -14.21
N ILE A 134 -1.52 48.17 -12.87
CA ILE A 134 -2.06 49.17 -11.96
C ILE A 134 -0.90 49.86 -11.22
N PRO A 135 -0.76 51.20 -11.31
CA PRO A 135 0.32 51.93 -10.64
C PRO A 135 0.27 51.82 -9.11
N ILE A 136 1.44 51.78 -8.48
CA ILE A 136 1.58 51.98 -7.02
C ILE A 136 1.01 53.35 -6.64
N GLY A 137 0.27 53.40 -5.54
CA GLY A 137 -0.45 54.57 -5.07
C GLY A 137 -1.90 54.67 -5.54
N THR A 138 -2.35 53.76 -6.44
CA THR A 138 -3.76 53.70 -6.86
C THR A 138 -4.66 53.36 -5.67
N ILE A 139 -5.74 54.10 -5.45
CA ILE A 139 -6.75 53.79 -4.43
C ILE A 139 -7.76 52.81 -5.01
N MET A 140 -7.75 51.59 -4.47
CA MET A 140 -8.76 50.58 -4.72
C MET A 140 -9.97 50.88 -3.84
N LEU A 141 -11.07 51.34 -4.44
CA LEU A 141 -12.25 51.78 -3.70
C LEU A 141 -12.94 50.61 -2.98
N ALA A 142 -13.52 50.87 -1.81
CA ALA A 142 -14.29 49.88 -1.07
C ALA A 142 -15.47 49.34 -1.92
N SER A 143 -15.75 48.05 -1.81
CA SER A 143 -16.90 47.43 -2.46
C SER A 143 -17.49 46.31 -1.61
N LYS A 144 -18.70 45.87 -1.98
CA LYS A 144 -19.40 44.77 -1.32
C LYS A 144 -19.83 43.75 -2.37
N SER A 145 -19.80 42.48 -2.02
CA SER A 145 -20.39 41.44 -2.87
C SER A 145 -21.92 41.58 -2.92
N ALA A 146 -22.54 40.89 -3.86
CA ALA A 146 -23.97 40.57 -3.72
C ALA A 146 -24.20 39.80 -2.41
N VAL A 147 -25.40 39.94 -1.83
CA VAL A 147 -25.82 39.11 -0.69
C VAL A 147 -26.08 37.71 -1.21
N VAL A 148 -25.41 36.72 -0.64
CA VAL A 148 -25.63 35.29 -0.91
C VAL A 148 -26.57 34.75 0.15
N GLU A 149 -27.71 34.21 -0.29
CA GLU A 149 -28.62 33.48 0.60
C GLU A 149 -28.15 32.03 0.71
N LEU A 150 -27.61 31.66 1.86
CA LEU A 150 -27.26 30.28 2.19
C LEU A 150 -28.49 29.59 2.77
N LYS A 151 -29.00 28.58 2.07
CA LYS A 151 -30.09 27.76 2.57
C LYS A 151 -29.52 26.62 3.42
N VAL A 152 -29.73 26.69 4.74
CA VAL A 152 -29.39 25.64 5.69
C VAL A 152 -30.62 24.80 5.96
N GLN A 153 -30.51 23.49 5.78
CA GLN A 153 -31.59 22.51 5.92
C GLN A 153 -31.27 21.49 7.02
N GLU A 154 -32.28 20.77 7.50
CA GLU A 154 -32.12 19.75 8.55
C GLU A 154 -31.24 18.59 8.05
N GLU A 155 -31.55 18.09 6.85
CA GLU A 155 -30.85 16.94 6.28
C GLU A 155 -29.50 17.34 5.69
N PRO A 156 -28.40 16.64 6.04
CA PRO A 156 -27.10 16.87 5.44
C PRO A 156 -27.13 16.61 3.93
N ILE A 157 -26.40 17.44 3.17
CA ILE A 157 -26.15 17.13 1.77
C ILE A 157 -25.16 15.97 1.66
N SER A 158 -25.28 15.19 0.59
CA SER A 158 -24.32 14.13 0.29
C SER A 158 -23.11 14.70 -0.45
N TYR A 159 -21.91 14.34 -0.01
CA TYR A 159 -20.70 14.47 -0.82
C TYR A 159 -20.56 13.29 -1.77
N TYR A 160 -19.60 13.37 -2.69
CA TYR A 160 -19.24 12.23 -3.52
C TYR A 160 -18.91 11.04 -2.60
N PRO A 161 -19.65 9.91 -2.71
CA PRO A 161 -19.46 8.80 -1.81
C PRO A 161 -18.08 8.16 -2.06
N GLY A 162 -17.46 7.64 -1.01
CA GLY A 162 -16.27 6.81 -1.17
C GLY A 162 -16.61 5.52 -1.91
N HIS A 163 -15.60 4.92 -2.55
CA HIS A 163 -15.74 3.67 -3.27
C HIS A 163 -15.28 2.48 -2.44
N SER A 164 -15.92 1.33 -2.64
CA SER A 164 -15.49 0.08 -2.01
C SER A 164 -14.10 -0.33 -2.49
N LEU A 165 -13.40 -1.09 -1.64
CA LEU A 165 -12.19 -1.80 -2.05
C LEU A 165 -12.49 -2.80 -3.19
N PRO A 166 -11.47 -3.20 -3.97
CA PRO A 166 -11.66 -4.08 -5.12
C PRO A 166 -12.30 -5.42 -4.74
N THR A 167 -13.39 -5.79 -5.41
CA THR A 167 -14.01 -7.12 -5.28
C THR A 167 -13.54 -8.09 -6.36
N GLN A 168 -12.78 -7.59 -7.33
CA GLN A 168 -12.17 -8.32 -8.44
C GLN A 168 -10.67 -8.04 -8.48
N TYR A 169 -9.94 -8.91 -9.18
CA TYR A 169 -8.51 -8.73 -9.34
C TYR A 169 -8.19 -7.39 -10.02
N TRP A 170 -7.34 -6.61 -9.37
CA TRP A 170 -7.02 -5.25 -9.78
C TRP A 170 -5.56 -5.11 -10.23
N THR A 171 -5.31 -4.06 -11.01
CA THR A 171 -4.01 -3.75 -11.60
C THR A 171 -3.71 -2.25 -11.49
N ARG A 172 -2.50 -1.85 -11.86
CA ARG A 172 -2.11 -0.45 -12.02
C ARG A 172 -2.13 -0.03 -13.49
N PRO A 173 -2.38 1.25 -13.82
CA PRO A 173 -2.65 2.36 -12.91
C PRO A 173 -4.02 2.27 -12.22
N ILE A 174 -4.11 2.75 -10.98
CA ILE A 174 -5.38 2.87 -10.23
C ILE A 174 -6.02 4.22 -10.59
N ASP A 175 -7.32 4.25 -10.86
CA ASP A 175 -8.05 5.50 -11.11
C ASP A 175 -8.00 6.41 -9.88
N ALA A 176 -7.56 7.66 -10.05
CA ALA A 176 -7.35 8.60 -8.95
C ALA A 176 -8.64 9.00 -8.20
N GLN A 177 -9.82 8.66 -8.72
CA GLN A 177 -11.10 8.81 -8.02
C GLN A 177 -11.29 7.75 -6.91
N LEU A 178 -10.57 6.63 -6.96
CA LEU A 178 -10.65 5.52 -6.00
C LEU A 178 -9.71 5.76 -4.79
N ARG A 179 -9.95 6.84 -4.06
CA ARG A 179 -9.05 7.30 -2.97
C ARG A 179 -8.92 6.27 -1.85
N GLU A 180 -9.96 5.48 -1.61
CA GLU A 180 -10.02 4.43 -0.60
C GLU A 180 -9.02 3.29 -0.89
N TRP A 181 -8.59 3.12 -2.15
CA TRP A 181 -7.63 2.09 -2.55
C TRP A 181 -6.18 2.43 -2.13
N SER A 182 -5.92 3.63 -1.59
CA SER A 182 -4.67 3.94 -0.91
C SER A 182 -4.31 2.92 0.19
N ARG A 183 -5.33 2.29 0.78
CA ARG A 183 -5.23 1.27 1.84
C ARG A 183 -4.66 -0.08 1.39
N VAL A 184 -4.63 -0.36 0.08
CA VAL A 184 -4.14 -1.64 -0.49
C VAL A 184 -2.99 -1.48 -1.49
N SER A 185 -2.45 -0.27 -1.62
CA SER A 185 -1.49 0.14 -2.66
C SER A 185 -0.14 0.61 -2.10
N GLY A 186 0.26 0.03 -0.97
CA GLY A 186 1.49 0.30 -0.22
C GLY A 186 2.78 -0.08 -0.95
N SER A 187 3.90 0.46 -0.45
CA SER A 187 5.24 0.29 -1.00
C SER A 187 6.24 -0.12 0.09
N TRP A 188 7.38 -0.66 -0.32
CA TRP A 188 8.56 -0.91 0.49
C TRP A 188 9.74 -0.11 -0.06
N LEU A 189 10.01 1.06 0.51
CA LEU A 189 10.89 2.08 -0.08
C LEU A 189 12.36 1.99 0.35
N GLU A 190 12.65 1.24 1.41
CA GLU A 190 14.01 1.05 1.93
C GLU A 190 14.57 -0.31 1.52
N PRO A 191 15.89 -0.53 1.55
CA PRO A 191 16.42 -1.83 1.17
C PRO A 191 15.86 -2.90 2.11
N GLY A 192 15.38 -4.00 1.53
CA GLY A 192 14.96 -5.16 2.31
C GLY A 192 16.08 -5.65 3.24
N VAL A 193 15.69 -6.24 4.38
CA VAL A 193 16.66 -6.76 5.36
C VAL A 193 17.49 -7.90 4.75
N GLY A 194 18.80 -7.88 4.99
CA GLY A 194 19.76 -8.87 4.48
C GLY A 194 21.20 -8.53 4.88
N PHE A 195 22.18 -9.21 4.28
CA PHE A 195 23.59 -9.00 4.60
C PHE A 195 24.03 -7.54 4.41
N GLY A 196 24.32 -6.86 5.52
CA GLY A 196 24.74 -5.45 5.53
C GLY A 196 23.60 -4.43 5.54
N THR A 197 22.33 -4.86 5.55
CA THR A 197 21.13 -4.01 5.65
C THR A 197 20.24 -4.51 6.79
N TRP A 198 20.45 -3.97 7.99
CA TRP A 198 19.90 -4.52 9.23
C TRP A 198 18.66 -3.79 9.77
N ARG A 199 18.26 -2.69 9.12
CA ARG A 199 17.09 -1.88 9.48
C ARG A 199 16.29 -1.56 8.22
N GLY A 200 15.42 -2.48 7.81
CA GLY A 200 14.34 -2.21 6.86
C GLY A 200 13.04 -1.86 7.61
N PRO A 201 12.04 -1.26 6.95
CA PRO A 201 10.73 -1.01 7.55
C PRO A 201 10.07 -2.34 7.83
N ARG A 202 9.96 -2.71 9.09
CA ARG A 202 9.32 -3.97 9.47
C ARG A 202 7.85 -3.79 9.86
N TRP A 203 7.38 -2.55 10.03
CA TRP A 203 5.96 -2.20 10.05
C TRP A 203 5.61 -1.50 8.73
N VAL A 204 4.66 -2.05 7.98
CA VAL A 204 4.37 -1.62 6.60
C VAL A 204 2.90 -1.28 6.45
N THR A 205 2.56 -0.05 6.09
CA THR A 205 1.17 0.41 5.93
C THR A 205 0.68 0.28 4.48
N GLY A 206 -0.63 0.43 4.27
CA GLY A 206 -1.25 0.42 2.95
C GLY A 206 -1.34 -0.96 2.29
N ASN A 207 -1.39 -2.02 3.08
CA ASN A 207 -1.54 -3.40 2.60
C ASN A 207 -2.71 -4.13 3.29
N GLU A 208 -3.90 -3.52 3.35
CA GLU A 208 -5.06 -4.12 4.04
C GLU A 208 -5.63 -5.40 3.39
N GLU A 209 -5.17 -5.76 2.19
CA GLU A 209 -5.47 -7.07 1.58
C GLU A 209 -4.29 -8.04 1.75
N ALA A 210 -3.41 -7.80 2.74
CA ALA A 210 -2.23 -8.63 2.97
C ALA A 210 -2.62 -10.12 3.08
N PRO A 211 -1.80 -11.05 2.54
CA PRO A 211 -2.26 -12.41 2.29
C PRO A 211 -2.75 -13.15 3.54
N GLU A 212 -4.02 -13.58 3.52
CA GLU A 212 -4.62 -14.45 4.53
C GLU A 212 -4.62 -15.93 4.11
N SER A 213 -3.88 -16.27 3.07
CA SER A 213 -3.61 -17.64 2.64
C SER A 213 -2.24 -17.72 1.94
N ALA A 214 -1.70 -18.92 1.82
CA ALA A 214 -0.40 -19.18 1.17
C ALA A 214 -0.45 -19.18 -0.37
N HIS A 215 -1.50 -18.61 -0.97
CA HIS A 215 -1.76 -18.70 -2.40
C HIS A 215 -0.67 -18.00 -3.25
N ILE A 216 -0.14 -18.72 -4.24
CA ILE A 216 0.96 -18.26 -5.11
C ILE A 216 0.41 -17.67 -6.41
N LEU A 217 0.69 -16.38 -6.62
CA LEU A 217 0.35 -15.67 -7.85
C LEU A 217 1.27 -16.04 -9.00
N TRP A 218 2.58 -16.10 -8.75
CA TRP A 218 3.61 -16.39 -9.75
C TRP A 218 4.94 -16.79 -9.09
N THR A 219 5.84 -17.38 -9.89
CA THR A 219 7.21 -17.68 -9.45
C THR A 219 8.21 -17.46 -10.59
N LYS A 220 9.41 -16.98 -10.26
CA LYS A 220 10.54 -16.79 -11.19
C LYS A 220 11.82 -17.42 -10.61
N PRO A 221 12.55 -18.24 -11.38
CA PRO A 221 13.88 -18.69 -10.98
C PRO A 221 14.82 -17.50 -10.78
N LEU A 222 15.59 -17.52 -9.69
CA LEU A 222 16.66 -16.57 -9.47
C LEU A 222 18.00 -17.10 -9.99
N THR A 223 18.30 -18.35 -9.65
CA THR A 223 19.47 -19.10 -10.13
C THR A 223 19.20 -20.61 -10.04
N TRP A 224 20.21 -21.44 -10.22
CA TRP A 224 20.11 -22.89 -9.98
C TRP A 224 19.77 -23.16 -8.51
N GLY A 225 18.69 -23.89 -8.27
CA GLY A 225 18.20 -24.30 -6.96
C GLY A 225 17.53 -25.66 -7.00
N GLY A 226 17.09 -26.14 -5.84
CA GLY A 226 16.47 -27.45 -5.71
C GLY A 226 17.50 -28.57 -5.55
N LEU A 227 17.00 -29.80 -5.56
CA LEU A 227 17.83 -31.00 -5.49
C LEU A 227 18.77 -31.10 -6.70
N ALA A 228 20.07 -31.28 -6.47
CA ALA A 228 21.05 -31.48 -7.55
C ALA A 228 20.91 -32.89 -8.18
N GLY A 229 20.67 -33.89 -7.34
CA GLY A 229 20.33 -35.26 -7.74
C GLY A 229 21.48 -36.05 -8.35
N GLY A 230 21.18 -37.26 -8.84
CA GLY A 230 22.15 -38.14 -9.48
C GLY A 230 23.25 -38.62 -8.52
N ASN A 231 24.51 -38.41 -8.86
CA ASN A 231 25.66 -38.83 -8.05
C ASN A 231 25.86 -37.99 -6.77
N THR A 232 25.13 -36.89 -6.61
CA THR A 232 25.17 -36.04 -5.41
C THR A 232 24.15 -36.47 -4.34
N GLY A 233 23.30 -37.46 -4.63
CA GLY A 233 22.31 -37.96 -3.68
C GLY A 233 21.21 -36.95 -3.38
N ASP A 234 21.03 -36.64 -2.11
CA ASP A 234 20.01 -35.75 -1.53
C ASP A 234 20.49 -34.30 -1.35
N TRP A 235 21.67 -33.95 -1.86
CA TRP A 235 22.21 -32.59 -1.78
C TRP A 235 21.46 -31.62 -2.71
N ALA A 236 21.11 -30.45 -2.18
CA ALA A 236 20.61 -29.36 -3.00
C ALA A 236 21.73 -28.52 -3.62
N TYR A 237 21.37 -27.70 -4.62
CA TYR A 237 22.24 -26.60 -5.05
C TYR A 237 22.39 -25.58 -3.92
N SER A 238 23.60 -25.04 -3.76
CA SER A 238 23.92 -24.05 -2.72
C SER A 238 22.85 -22.96 -2.65
N HIS A 239 22.20 -22.79 -1.50
CA HIS A 239 21.26 -21.70 -1.26
C HIS A 239 21.97 -20.36 -0.98
N GLY A 240 23.27 -20.42 -0.65
CA GLY A 240 24.14 -19.26 -0.51
C GLY A 240 23.79 -18.34 0.66
N ASP A 241 23.12 -18.83 1.71
CA ASP A 241 22.78 -17.96 2.85
C ASP A 241 24.03 -17.54 3.64
N ALA A 242 24.90 -18.51 3.96
CA ALA A 242 26.20 -18.23 4.59
C ALA A 242 27.12 -17.43 3.66
N TYR A 243 27.38 -16.16 3.99
CA TYR A 243 28.37 -15.26 3.36
C TYR A 243 28.23 -14.98 1.85
N GLU A 244 27.22 -15.54 1.19
CA GLU A 244 27.05 -15.40 -0.24
C GLU A 244 25.81 -14.59 -0.65
N GLY A 245 24.75 -14.58 0.16
CA GLY A 245 23.43 -13.97 -0.02
C GLY A 245 22.88 -13.85 -1.46
N LYS A 246 21.84 -14.61 -1.85
CA LYS A 246 21.33 -14.67 -3.24
C LYS A 246 20.27 -13.64 -3.67
N TRP A 247 19.71 -12.80 -2.80
CA TRP A 247 18.68 -11.80 -3.14
C TRP A 247 18.80 -10.53 -2.27
N THR A 248 20.01 -9.97 -2.26
CA THR A 248 20.47 -9.09 -1.17
C THR A 248 19.95 -7.66 -1.21
N ASN A 249 19.51 -7.15 -2.37
CA ASN A 249 19.02 -5.78 -2.47
C ASN A 249 17.72 -5.73 -3.30
N ARG A 250 16.66 -5.19 -2.69
CA ARG A 250 15.29 -5.27 -3.20
C ARG A 250 14.36 -4.24 -2.58
N PHE A 251 13.37 -3.79 -3.35
CA PHE A 251 12.39 -2.77 -3.01
C PHE A 251 11.05 -3.04 -3.70
N ILE A 252 9.96 -2.46 -3.19
CA ILE A 252 8.69 -2.38 -3.90
C ILE A 252 8.27 -0.92 -3.98
N ILE A 253 8.08 -0.39 -5.18
CA ILE A 253 7.56 0.97 -5.38
C ILE A 253 6.44 0.94 -6.42
N ASN A 254 5.24 1.38 -6.03
CA ASN A 254 4.06 1.45 -6.91
C ASN A 254 3.77 0.12 -7.63
N GLY A 255 3.80 -1.00 -6.90
CA GLY A 255 3.56 -2.33 -7.48
C GLY A 255 4.69 -2.87 -8.36
N ILE A 256 5.88 -2.27 -8.33
CA ILE A 256 7.07 -2.74 -9.04
C ILE A 256 8.07 -3.28 -8.04
N LEU A 257 8.38 -4.57 -8.13
CA LEU A 257 9.48 -5.22 -7.42
C LEU A 257 10.79 -4.94 -8.16
N LEU A 258 11.70 -4.21 -7.53
CA LEU A 258 13.07 -4.00 -7.99
C LEU A 258 13.99 -4.93 -7.19
N TYR A 259 14.83 -5.72 -7.84
CA TYR A 259 15.79 -6.57 -7.12
C TYR A 259 17.05 -6.90 -7.92
N CYS A 260 18.12 -7.27 -7.23
CA CYS A 260 19.28 -7.94 -7.81
C CYS A 260 19.46 -9.35 -7.20
N HIS A 261 20.28 -10.18 -7.85
CA HIS A 261 20.72 -11.45 -7.26
C HIS A 261 21.68 -11.15 -6.11
N ARG A 262 22.89 -10.66 -6.40
CA ARG A 262 23.85 -10.27 -5.37
C ARG A 262 24.50 -8.93 -5.70
N THR A 263 24.69 -8.08 -4.69
CA THR A 263 25.34 -6.75 -4.84
C THR A 263 26.82 -6.83 -5.27
N ASN A 264 27.47 -7.97 -5.12
CA ASN A 264 28.84 -8.24 -5.58
C ASN A 264 28.94 -8.88 -6.98
N ASP A 265 27.82 -9.28 -7.61
CA ASP A 265 27.83 -9.83 -8.97
C ASP A 265 28.25 -8.78 -10.00
N ARG A 266 29.01 -9.18 -11.02
CA ARG A 266 29.44 -8.29 -12.11
C ARG A 266 29.22 -8.97 -13.48
N PRO A 267 28.44 -8.38 -14.40
CA PRO A 267 27.72 -7.12 -14.24
C PRO A 267 26.64 -7.18 -13.14
N LEU A 268 26.49 -6.08 -12.37
CA LEU A 268 25.44 -5.96 -11.35
C LEU A 268 24.14 -5.56 -12.03
N GLU A 269 23.25 -6.53 -12.21
CA GLU A 269 21.96 -6.32 -12.88
C GLU A 269 20.83 -6.18 -11.85
N TYR A 270 19.99 -5.16 -12.04
CA TYR A 270 18.69 -5.05 -11.40
C TYR A 270 17.59 -5.48 -12.38
N THR A 271 16.62 -6.21 -11.86
CA THR A 271 15.41 -6.62 -12.56
C THR A 271 14.21 -5.92 -11.92
N ALA A 272 13.36 -5.31 -12.75
CA ALA A 272 12.07 -4.77 -12.36
C ALA A 272 10.96 -5.70 -12.82
N VAL A 273 10.03 -6.00 -11.92
CA VAL A 273 8.93 -6.93 -12.14
C VAL A 273 7.63 -6.30 -11.67
N ASN A 274 6.56 -6.41 -12.45
CA ASN A 274 5.22 -6.11 -11.97
C ASN A 274 4.87 -7.12 -10.87
N LEU A 275 4.72 -6.62 -9.64
CA LEU A 275 4.60 -7.45 -8.44
C LEU A 275 3.35 -8.33 -8.45
N ARG A 276 2.26 -7.91 -9.08
CA ARG A 276 1.03 -8.71 -9.16
C ARG A 276 1.12 -9.78 -10.25
N THR A 277 1.90 -9.58 -11.31
CA THR A 277 1.93 -10.49 -12.48
C THR A 277 3.19 -11.33 -12.64
N GLY A 278 4.31 -10.92 -12.05
CA GLY A 278 5.61 -11.56 -12.29
C GLY A 278 6.21 -11.21 -13.66
N GLU A 279 5.58 -10.31 -14.41
CA GLU A 279 6.08 -9.84 -15.70
C GLU A 279 7.32 -8.96 -15.51
N GLU A 280 8.40 -9.28 -16.22
CA GLU A 280 9.60 -8.46 -16.23
C GLU A 280 9.34 -7.19 -17.06
N LEU A 281 9.56 -6.02 -16.46
CA LEU A 281 9.42 -4.73 -17.11
C LEU A 281 10.74 -4.32 -17.76
N TRP A 282 11.85 -4.46 -17.03
CA TRP A 282 13.19 -4.18 -17.52
C TRP A 282 14.25 -4.92 -16.70
N LYS A 283 15.43 -5.08 -17.29
CA LYS A 283 16.64 -5.59 -16.63
C LYS A 283 17.84 -4.76 -17.08
N LYS A 284 18.55 -4.14 -16.12
CA LYS A 284 19.59 -3.14 -16.41
C LYS A 284 20.76 -3.18 -15.43
N VAL A 285 21.94 -2.83 -15.94
CA VAL A 285 23.07 -2.40 -15.11
C VAL A 285 22.93 -0.90 -14.88
N LEU A 286 22.90 -0.47 -13.63
CA LEU A 286 22.77 0.94 -13.28
C LEU A 286 24.15 1.60 -13.20
N LEU A 287 24.33 2.70 -13.93
CA LEU A 287 25.58 3.46 -14.02
C LEU A 287 26.78 2.52 -14.25
N ASP A 288 27.82 2.58 -13.42
CA ASP A 288 29.03 1.77 -13.45
C ASP A 288 28.97 0.57 -12.46
N ASN A 289 27.87 -0.21 -12.49
CA ASN A 289 27.58 -1.32 -11.57
C ASN A 289 27.25 -0.87 -10.14
N ARG A 290 26.31 0.06 -10.01
CA ARG A 290 25.91 0.62 -8.72
C ARG A 290 24.66 -0.05 -8.16
N THR A 291 24.58 -0.01 -6.84
CA THR A 291 23.44 -0.53 -6.06
C THR A 291 22.42 0.58 -5.86
N ILE A 292 21.14 0.23 -5.90
CA ILE A 292 20.07 1.13 -5.50
C ILE A 292 20.17 1.30 -3.97
N ALA A 293 20.20 2.55 -3.52
CA ALA A 293 20.35 2.90 -2.12
C ALA A 293 19.00 2.95 -1.40
N PHE A 294 17.98 3.53 -2.03
CA PHE A 294 16.63 3.68 -1.49
C PHE A 294 15.64 4.10 -2.60
N CYS A 295 14.35 4.08 -2.29
CA CYS A 295 13.27 4.58 -3.13
C CYS A 295 12.53 5.73 -2.44
N GLN A 296 11.78 6.52 -3.22
CA GLN A 296 11.09 7.72 -2.76
C GLN A 296 9.73 7.82 -3.45
N LYS A 297 8.70 8.17 -2.68
CA LYS A 297 7.42 8.69 -3.19
C LYS A 297 7.28 10.13 -2.73
N LEU A 298 7.66 11.07 -3.58
CA LEU A 298 7.63 12.49 -3.28
C LEU A 298 6.25 13.07 -3.57
N VAL A 299 5.53 13.53 -2.54
CA VAL A 299 4.34 14.37 -2.71
C VAL A 299 4.80 15.82 -2.92
N TRP A 300 4.51 16.34 -4.11
CA TRP A 300 4.70 17.74 -4.45
C TRP A 300 3.37 18.48 -4.38
N SER A 301 3.35 19.61 -3.67
CA SER A 301 2.18 20.47 -3.56
C SER A 301 2.62 21.94 -3.57
N GLY A 302 2.64 22.53 -4.76
CA GLY A 302 2.92 23.96 -4.97
C GLY A 302 1.68 24.71 -5.41
N TYR A 303 1.72 26.04 -5.43
CA TYR A 303 0.57 26.87 -5.82
C TYR A 303 0.13 26.69 -7.29
N ASN A 304 0.97 26.07 -8.15
CA ASN A 304 0.62 25.76 -9.55
C ASN A 304 0.31 24.27 -9.79
N HIS A 305 0.91 23.35 -9.05
CA HIS A 305 0.87 21.92 -9.37
C HIS A 305 0.94 21.04 -8.12
N HIS A 306 0.18 19.94 -8.15
CA HIS A 306 0.13 18.94 -7.09
C HIS A 306 0.23 17.54 -7.69
N ALA A 307 1.21 16.73 -7.27
CA ALA A 307 1.43 15.38 -7.80
C ALA A 307 2.26 14.50 -6.85
N VAL A 308 2.36 13.21 -7.18
CA VAL A 308 3.30 12.29 -6.54
C VAL A 308 4.33 11.83 -7.58
N TYR A 309 5.61 11.97 -7.27
CA TYR A 309 6.73 11.54 -8.11
C TYR A 309 7.45 10.34 -7.49
N PRO A 310 7.48 9.18 -8.17
CA PRO A 310 8.22 8.02 -7.71
C PRO A 310 9.65 8.01 -8.26
N TYR A 311 10.63 7.78 -7.40
CA TYR A 311 12.03 7.62 -7.78
C TYR A 311 12.67 6.44 -7.06
N PHE A 312 13.65 5.80 -7.70
CA PHE A 312 14.70 5.09 -6.97
C PHE A 312 16.02 5.82 -7.10
N TRP A 313 16.86 5.71 -6.08
CA TRP A 313 18.08 6.50 -5.95
C TRP A 313 19.32 5.62 -5.95
N VAL A 314 20.30 5.98 -6.75
CA VAL A 314 21.65 5.44 -6.71
C VAL A 314 22.57 6.50 -6.16
N THR A 315 23.38 6.19 -5.15
CA THR A 315 24.29 7.15 -4.50
C THR A 315 25.75 6.75 -4.70
N ILE A 316 26.59 7.68 -5.16
CA ILE A 316 28.03 7.50 -5.34
C ILE A 316 28.76 8.60 -4.58
N GLY A 317 29.31 8.28 -3.40
CA GLY A 317 29.84 9.30 -2.50
C GLY A 317 28.73 10.30 -2.13
N SER A 318 28.92 11.57 -2.47
CA SER A 318 27.96 12.65 -2.27
C SER A 318 27.02 12.89 -3.46
N ASP A 319 27.17 12.17 -4.57
CA ASP A 319 26.36 12.38 -5.78
C ASP A 319 25.20 11.38 -5.83
N TRP A 320 23.98 11.89 -5.92
CA TRP A 320 22.73 11.13 -5.84
C TRP A 320 22.00 11.21 -7.17
N TYR A 321 21.68 10.07 -7.76
CA TYR A 321 21.07 9.94 -9.07
C TYR A 321 19.66 9.38 -8.93
N ALA A 322 18.65 10.13 -9.33
CA ALA A 322 17.26 9.71 -9.35
C ALA A 322 16.93 8.99 -10.66
N PHE A 323 16.13 7.93 -10.57
CA PHE A 323 15.66 7.16 -11.70
C PHE A 323 14.16 6.89 -11.61
N ASP A 324 13.50 6.80 -12.76
CA ASP A 324 12.11 6.35 -12.85
C ASP A 324 12.03 4.83 -12.64
N PRO A 325 11.28 4.32 -11.64
CA PRO A 325 11.14 2.89 -11.41
C PRO A 325 10.43 2.13 -12.53
N TYR A 326 9.58 2.77 -13.32
CA TYR A 326 8.84 2.10 -14.40
C TYR A 326 9.72 1.82 -15.61
N THR A 327 10.61 2.76 -15.96
CA THR A 327 11.49 2.64 -17.15
C THR A 327 12.93 2.27 -16.82
N GLY A 328 13.39 2.54 -15.59
CA GLY A 328 14.79 2.43 -15.18
C GLY A 328 15.69 3.45 -15.88
N GLU A 329 15.14 4.58 -16.32
CA GLU A 329 15.89 5.70 -16.93
C GLU A 329 16.24 6.75 -15.86
N TRP A 330 17.39 7.41 -16.06
CA TRP A 330 17.83 8.49 -15.18
C TRP A 330 17.00 9.75 -15.40
N GLU A 331 16.60 10.40 -14.30
CA GLU A 331 15.72 11.58 -14.32
C GLU A 331 16.47 12.87 -13.98
N PHE A 332 17.28 12.88 -12.91
CA PHE A 332 18.10 14.03 -12.50
C PHE A 332 19.17 13.63 -11.47
N THR A 333 20.09 14.54 -11.20
CA THR A 333 21.17 14.34 -10.22
C THR A 333 21.16 15.44 -9.17
N VAL A 334 21.45 15.08 -7.92
CA VAL A 334 21.83 16.01 -6.86
C VAL A 334 23.29 15.73 -6.51
N ALA A 335 24.19 16.63 -6.89
CA ALA A 335 25.62 16.49 -6.66
C ALA A 335 26.03 17.09 -5.32
N ASN A 336 27.14 16.61 -4.76
CA ASN A 336 27.76 17.15 -3.54
C ASN A 336 26.83 17.22 -2.31
N VAL A 337 25.87 16.30 -2.19
CA VAL A 337 24.96 16.22 -1.04
C VAL A 337 25.77 16.15 0.27
N PRO A 338 25.46 16.99 1.28
CA PRO A 338 26.22 17.02 2.51
C PRO A 338 26.14 15.70 3.31
N SER A 339 27.19 15.46 4.10
CA SER A 339 27.29 14.31 5.01
C SER A 339 26.21 14.34 6.09
N GLY A 340 25.85 13.18 6.64
CA GLY A 340 24.83 13.11 7.70
C GLY A 340 23.94 11.87 7.61
N THR A 341 22.88 11.87 8.41
CA THR A 341 21.82 10.85 8.41
C THR A 341 20.68 11.31 7.50
N ARG A 342 20.15 10.41 6.66
CA ARG A 342 18.98 10.73 5.81
C ARG A 342 17.73 10.65 6.68
N ILE A 343 16.91 11.70 6.63
CA ILE A 343 15.57 11.72 7.25
C ILE A 343 14.57 11.99 6.14
N MET A 344 13.39 11.38 6.22
CA MET A 344 12.27 11.67 5.32
C MET A 344 11.05 12.11 6.13
N ASP A 345 10.27 13.03 5.58
CA ASP A 345 8.96 13.40 6.13
C ASP A 345 7.83 12.54 5.53
N ASP A 346 6.59 12.85 5.91
CA ASP A 346 5.39 12.14 5.44
C ASP A 346 5.05 12.41 3.95
N GLN A 347 5.58 13.51 3.39
CA GLN A 347 5.52 13.83 1.96
C GLN A 347 6.65 13.19 1.17
N GLY A 348 7.56 12.45 1.81
CA GLY A 348 8.73 11.85 1.17
C GLY A 348 9.79 12.87 0.78
N TRP A 349 9.81 14.05 1.39
CA TRP A 349 10.88 15.03 1.23
C TRP A 349 12.13 14.52 1.96
N ILE A 350 13.29 14.83 1.41
CA ILE A 350 14.56 14.30 1.90
C ILE A 350 15.34 15.39 2.61
N TYR A 351 15.82 15.05 3.80
CA TYR A 351 16.69 15.87 4.62
C TYR A 351 17.98 15.14 5.00
N ARG A 352 19.00 15.92 5.33
CA ARG A 352 20.28 15.45 5.89
C ARG A 352 20.50 16.12 7.23
N LEU A 353 20.49 15.33 8.29
CA LEU A 353 20.89 15.77 9.63
C LEU A 353 22.37 15.49 9.83
N ASN A 354 23.12 16.50 10.24
CA ASN A 354 24.50 16.36 10.67
C ASN A 354 24.66 16.87 12.10
N LEU A 355 25.51 16.19 12.86
CA LEU A 355 25.85 16.52 14.24
C LEU A 355 27.37 16.41 14.37
N ASP A 356 28.03 17.56 14.58
CA ASP A 356 29.43 17.61 14.92
C ASP A 356 29.59 17.57 16.44
N TRP A 357 30.00 16.40 16.95
CA TRP A 357 30.17 16.15 18.38
C TRP A 357 31.44 16.80 18.96
N GLU A 358 32.36 17.29 18.14
CA GLU A 358 33.54 18.02 18.62
C GLU A 358 33.20 19.49 18.89
N THR A 359 32.43 20.11 18.00
CA THR A 359 32.09 21.54 18.07
C THR A 359 30.74 21.81 18.74
N GLY A 360 29.82 20.84 18.73
CA GLY A 360 28.44 21.00 19.17
C GLY A 360 27.56 21.72 18.15
N GLU A 361 27.99 21.78 16.89
CA GLU A 361 27.22 22.37 15.78
C GLU A 361 26.46 21.29 15.02
N GLY A 362 25.21 21.56 14.69
CA GLY A 362 24.35 20.68 13.89
C GLY A 362 23.63 21.45 12.79
N TYR A 363 23.23 20.73 11.75
CA TYR A 363 22.40 21.31 10.68
C TYR A 363 21.38 20.31 10.14
N LEU A 364 20.30 20.88 9.61
CA LEU A 364 19.35 20.21 8.73
C LEU A 364 19.47 20.80 7.33
N TRP A 365 19.86 19.96 6.38
CA TRP A 365 19.86 20.29 4.96
C TRP A 365 18.65 19.65 4.27
N SER A 366 17.98 20.36 3.38
CA SER A 366 16.77 19.93 2.66
C SER A 366 17.01 19.90 1.15
N MET A 367 16.80 18.72 0.55
CA MET A 367 16.94 18.53 -0.89
C MET A 367 15.90 19.34 -1.67
N VAL A 368 14.67 19.41 -1.16
CA VAL A 368 13.59 20.14 -1.83
C VAL A 368 13.88 21.63 -1.85
N HIS A 369 14.39 22.19 -0.74
CA HIS A 369 14.81 23.60 -0.71
C HIS A 369 16.03 23.87 -1.59
N LEU A 370 16.94 22.91 -1.81
CA LEU A 370 18.00 23.08 -2.81
C LEU A 370 17.40 23.21 -4.22
N ILE A 371 16.48 22.33 -4.58
CA ILE A 371 15.95 22.22 -5.94
C ILE A 371 14.98 23.36 -6.24
N GLU A 372 14.16 23.72 -5.26
CA GLU A 372 13.04 24.63 -5.43
C GLU A 372 13.33 25.97 -4.74
N PRO A 373 13.28 27.10 -5.49
CA PRO A 373 13.57 28.41 -4.94
C PRO A 373 12.35 28.98 -4.19
N PHE A 374 11.96 28.31 -3.10
CA PHE A 374 10.88 28.80 -2.23
C PHE A 374 11.18 30.22 -1.77
N GLY A 375 10.20 31.11 -1.92
CA GLY A 375 10.37 32.51 -1.58
C GLY A 375 11.00 33.37 -2.68
N GLU A 376 11.28 32.85 -3.88
CA GLU A 376 11.46 33.73 -5.03
C GLU A 376 10.12 34.26 -5.55
N ASP A 377 10.13 35.47 -6.08
CA ASP A 377 8.95 36.06 -6.69
C ASP A 377 8.80 35.61 -8.14
N SER A 378 8.51 34.31 -8.30
CA SER A 378 8.57 33.60 -9.58
C SER A 378 7.57 32.46 -9.61
N PRO A 379 6.96 32.15 -10.78
CA PRO A 379 6.08 30.98 -10.96
C PRO A 379 6.83 29.62 -10.87
N HIS A 380 8.17 29.64 -10.75
CA HIS A 380 9.02 28.45 -10.73
C HIS A 380 8.75 27.57 -9.50
N ALA A 381 8.74 28.16 -8.29
CA ALA A 381 8.57 27.45 -7.02
C ALA A 381 7.18 26.78 -6.84
N GLY A 382 6.28 26.92 -7.82
CA GLY A 382 4.97 26.29 -7.83
C GLY A 382 4.94 24.92 -8.53
N SER A 383 6.04 24.48 -9.16
CA SER A 383 6.13 23.24 -9.94
C SER A 383 7.39 22.46 -9.57
N TRP A 384 7.33 21.13 -9.60
CA TRP A 384 8.51 20.29 -9.40
C TRP A 384 9.40 20.30 -10.64
N LEU A 385 10.47 21.10 -10.62
CA LEU A 385 11.35 21.33 -11.77
C LEU A 385 11.97 20.04 -12.31
N PRO A 386 12.44 19.07 -11.50
CA PRO A 386 12.97 17.81 -12.01
C PRO A 386 11.96 16.99 -12.82
N GLY A 387 10.66 17.13 -12.54
CA GLY A 387 9.59 16.49 -13.32
C GLY A 387 9.45 17.04 -14.75
N GLY A 388 10.14 18.13 -15.07
CA GLY A 388 10.03 18.89 -16.31
C GLY A 388 8.78 19.76 -16.32
N SER A 389 8.95 21.05 -16.56
CA SER A 389 7.85 22.00 -16.67
C SER A 389 8.13 23.06 -17.73
N PHE A 390 7.21 24.00 -17.92
CA PHE A 390 7.46 25.18 -18.75
C PHE A 390 8.65 26.03 -18.22
N TYR A 391 8.93 25.93 -16.91
CA TYR A 391 9.89 26.77 -16.19
C TYR A 391 11.26 26.09 -15.97
N GLY A 392 11.39 24.79 -16.25
CA GLY A 392 12.63 24.04 -16.03
C GLY A 392 12.70 22.76 -16.84
N GLY A 393 13.91 22.39 -17.25
CA GLY A 393 14.16 21.16 -18.01
C GLY A 393 14.22 19.92 -17.13
N ARG A 394 13.92 18.75 -17.71
CA ARG A 394 14.31 17.45 -17.13
C ARG A 394 15.83 17.27 -17.20
N TYR A 395 16.35 16.22 -16.56
CA TYR A 395 17.72 15.78 -16.75
C TYR A 395 18.76 16.81 -16.28
N GLN A 396 18.46 17.49 -15.17
CA GLN A 396 19.34 18.51 -14.60
C GLN A 396 20.24 17.94 -13.52
N THR A 397 21.29 18.71 -13.19
CA THR A 397 22.13 18.46 -12.01
C THR A 397 22.00 19.65 -11.07
N TYR A 398 21.64 19.38 -9.82
CA TYR A 398 21.54 20.36 -8.74
C TYR A 398 22.75 20.16 -7.81
N ASP A 399 23.64 21.14 -7.75
CA ASP A 399 24.89 21.04 -6.97
C ASP A 399 24.71 21.66 -5.58
N ALA A 400 24.72 20.81 -4.56
CA ALA A 400 24.54 21.19 -3.15
C ALA A 400 25.77 21.88 -2.53
N ALA A 401 26.86 22.06 -3.28
CA ALA A 401 28.04 22.82 -2.86
C ALA A 401 28.40 23.93 -3.87
N ALA A 402 27.47 24.28 -4.76
CA ALA A 402 27.67 25.35 -5.72
C ALA A 402 28.04 26.68 -5.04
N VAL A 403 29.03 27.36 -5.62
CA VAL A 403 29.48 28.70 -5.19
C VAL A 403 29.33 29.70 -6.32
N THR A 404 29.16 30.98 -5.99
CA THR A 404 29.21 32.04 -7.00
C THR A 404 30.64 32.23 -7.49
N GLU A 405 30.83 32.29 -8.81
CA GLU A 405 32.18 32.43 -9.41
C GLU A 405 32.90 33.71 -8.96
N THR A 406 32.15 34.74 -8.53
CA THR A 406 32.69 36.06 -8.22
C THR A 406 33.11 36.20 -6.76
N THR A 407 32.36 35.63 -5.80
CA THR A 407 32.67 35.76 -4.37
C THR A 407 33.24 34.48 -3.76
N GLY A 408 33.01 33.32 -4.39
CA GLY A 408 33.34 32.01 -3.82
C GLY A 408 32.42 31.60 -2.67
N GLU A 409 31.38 32.39 -2.37
CA GLU A 409 30.36 32.04 -1.38
C GLU A 409 29.33 31.08 -1.97
N LEU A 410 28.69 30.28 -1.11
CA LEU A 410 27.60 29.39 -1.48
C LEU A 410 26.52 30.15 -2.26
N THR A 411 25.99 29.55 -3.33
CA THR A 411 24.87 30.15 -4.07
C THR A 411 23.64 30.32 -3.17
N PRO A 412 22.70 31.22 -3.50
CA PRO A 412 21.45 31.36 -2.77
C PRO A 412 20.72 30.02 -2.61
N ASP A 413 20.80 29.16 -3.63
CA ASP A 413 20.26 27.81 -3.68
C ASP A 413 20.80 26.87 -2.62
N VAL A 414 22.11 26.90 -2.44
CA VAL A 414 22.74 26.11 -1.40
C VAL A 414 22.44 26.72 -0.03
N GLN A 415 22.50 28.05 0.11
CA GLN A 415 22.21 28.71 1.39
C GLN A 415 20.80 28.39 1.90
N ARG A 416 19.76 28.47 1.04
CA ARG A 416 18.38 28.16 1.42
C ARG A 416 18.14 26.68 1.76
N SER A 417 19.01 25.79 1.28
CA SER A 417 18.88 24.36 1.55
C SER A 417 19.24 23.99 2.99
N PHE A 418 20.02 24.80 3.70
CA PHE A 418 20.27 24.64 5.13
C PHE A 418 19.13 25.26 5.95
N VAL A 419 18.03 24.50 6.09
CA VAL A 419 16.79 24.96 6.73
C VAL A 419 16.93 25.18 8.23
N ALA A 420 17.90 24.53 8.87
CA ALA A 420 18.29 24.83 10.25
C ALA A 420 19.80 24.68 10.44
N ASN A 421 20.38 25.61 11.21
CA ASN A 421 21.71 25.48 11.81
C ASN A 421 21.54 25.73 13.29
N PHE A 422 22.03 24.84 14.13
CA PHE A 422 21.78 24.87 15.57
C PHE A 422 22.99 24.39 16.36
N THR A 423 22.96 24.61 17.67
CA THR A 423 23.95 24.07 18.60
C THR A 423 23.30 23.10 19.55
N PHE A 424 24.03 22.06 19.96
CA PHE A 424 23.53 21.04 20.88
C PHE A 424 24.61 20.66 21.92
N PRO A 425 24.23 20.13 23.09
CA PRO A 425 25.20 19.70 24.10
C PRO A 425 26.00 18.49 23.62
N THR A 426 27.32 18.55 23.73
CA THR A 426 28.24 17.48 23.30
C THR A 426 28.62 16.51 24.41
N ASP A 427 28.38 16.87 25.68
CA ASP A 427 28.68 16.08 26.87
C ASP A 427 27.62 14.99 27.18
N LEU A 428 26.89 14.56 26.15
CA LEU A 428 25.87 13.52 26.29
C LEU A 428 26.50 12.12 26.37
N PRO A 429 26.00 11.24 27.27
CA PRO A 429 26.53 9.90 27.43
C PRO A 429 26.61 9.12 26.12
N GLY A 430 27.82 8.72 25.74
CA GLY A 430 28.12 7.95 24.52
C GLY A 430 28.25 8.76 23.23
N GLY A 431 27.97 10.06 23.26
CA GLY A 431 28.03 10.93 22.09
C GLY A 431 27.25 10.39 20.89
N GLY A 432 27.75 10.63 19.68
CA GLY A 432 27.10 10.19 18.44
C GLY A 432 26.93 8.68 18.31
N GLY A 433 27.76 7.88 18.99
CA GLY A 433 27.63 6.41 18.98
C GLY A 433 26.43 5.89 19.77
N ALA A 434 25.77 6.73 20.56
CA ALA A 434 24.58 6.37 21.32
C ALA A 434 23.27 6.71 20.60
N VAL A 435 23.29 7.43 19.46
CA VAL A 435 22.07 7.75 18.70
C VAL A 435 21.40 6.46 18.22
N ARG A 436 20.13 6.26 18.56
CA ARG A 436 19.36 5.07 18.19
C ARG A 436 18.28 5.34 17.16
N ASP A 437 17.68 6.53 17.18
CA ASP A 437 16.68 6.95 16.21
C ASP A 437 16.61 8.47 16.06
N THR A 438 16.04 8.93 14.94
CA THR A 438 15.81 10.35 14.63
C THR A 438 14.50 10.55 13.89
N GLY A 439 13.63 11.41 14.41
CA GLY A 439 12.36 11.78 13.79
C GLY A 439 12.38 13.17 13.15
N TRP A 440 11.80 13.32 11.96
CA TRP A 440 11.56 14.63 11.34
C TRP A 440 10.63 15.48 12.21
N ASN A 441 11.03 16.74 12.49
CA ASN A 441 10.25 17.69 13.31
C ASN A 441 9.81 17.10 14.68
N ASP A 442 10.63 16.20 15.23
CA ASP A 442 10.42 15.56 16.53
C ASP A 442 11.72 15.64 17.34
N LYS A 443 12.50 14.56 17.40
CA LYS A 443 13.70 14.48 18.26
C LYS A 443 14.76 13.52 17.71
N ILE A 444 15.98 13.71 18.19
CA ILE A 444 17.06 12.72 18.15
C ILE A 444 17.06 12.00 19.50
N PHE A 445 16.97 10.67 19.49
CA PHE A 445 17.01 9.86 20.71
C PHE A 445 18.33 9.09 20.83
N GLY A 446 18.98 9.21 21.98
CA GLY A 446 20.19 8.48 22.32
C GLY A 446 19.99 7.54 23.49
N LEU A 447 20.59 6.34 23.39
CA LEU A 447 20.64 5.34 24.45
C LEU A 447 22.01 4.68 24.49
N ARG A 448 22.68 4.83 25.63
CA ARG A 448 23.92 4.15 26.00
C ARG A 448 23.64 3.18 27.14
N TYR A 449 24.21 1.98 27.06
CA TYR A 449 24.07 0.95 28.07
C TYR A 449 25.43 0.41 28.52
N SER A 450 25.49 -0.11 29.73
CA SER A 450 26.65 -0.75 30.36
C SER A 450 26.19 -1.72 31.46
N THR A 451 27.10 -2.49 32.04
CA THR A 451 26.77 -3.42 33.14
C THR A 451 26.32 -2.73 34.44
N THR A 452 26.53 -1.41 34.57
CA THR A 452 26.23 -0.66 35.79
C THR A 452 25.09 0.34 35.62
N GLU A 453 24.84 0.81 34.39
CA GLU A 453 23.85 1.85 34.12
C GLU A 453 23.38 1.86 32.66
N VAL A 454 22.18 2.43 32.46
CA VAL A 454 21.65 2.84 31.16
C VAL A 454 21.41 4.35 31.20
N ASN A 455 21.94 5.07 30.22
CA ASN A 455 21.70 6.49 30.03
C ASN A 455 20.85 6.70 28.79
N THR A 456 19.88 7.60 28.88
CA THR A 456 19.03 8.01 27.75
C THR A 456 18.97 9.51 27.68
N TRP A 457 18.92 10.06 26.48
CA TRP A 457 18.79 11.49 26.26
C TRP A 457 18.04 11.77 24.97
N ALA A 458 17.47 12.97 24.86
CA ALA A 458 16.88 13.41 23.60
C ALA A 458 17.14 14.89 23.34
N ILE A 459 17.33 15.22 22.07
CA ILE A 459 17.48 16.60 21.57
C ILE A 459 16.32 16.88 20.62
N SER A 460 15.70 18.04 20.75
CA SER A 460 14.61 18.49 19.87
C SER A 460 15.09 18.75 18.45
N LEU A 461 14.26 18.37 17.48
CA LEU A 461 14.31 18.79 16.07
C LEU A 461 13.04 19.55 15.68
N VAL A 462 12.21 19.93 16.65
CA VAL A 462 11.03 20.77 16.41
C VAL A 462 11.48 22.15 15.94
N GLU A 463 10.83 22.67 14.90
CA GLU A 463 11.14 23.98 14.32
C GLU A 463 11.23 25.08 15.41
N GLY A 464 12.36 25.79 15.44
CA GLY A 464 12.66 26.86 16.39
C GLY A 464 13.23 26.40 17.74
N HIS A 465 13.31 25.09 17.96
CA HIS A 465 13.85 24.44 19.16
C HIS A 465 14.94 23.42 18.83
N GLU A 466 15.51 23.46 17.62
CA GLU A 466 16.52 22.51 17.19
C GLU A 466 17.76 22.59 18.09
N GLY A 467 18.23 21.43 18.57
CA GLY A 467 19.40 21.37 19.44
C GLY A 467 19.09 21.50 20.94
N GLU A 468 17.86 21.85 21.32
CA GLU A 468 17.46 21.93 22.74
C GLU A 468 17.42 20.54 23.37
N LEU A 469 18.09 20.38 24.52
CA LEU A 469 18.06 19.15 25.30
C LEU A 469 16.68 19.00 25.97
N LEU A 470 15.97 17.92 25.63
CA LEU A 470 14.67 17.60 26.20
C LEU A 470 14.82 16.91 27.56
N TYR A 471 15.72 15.92 27.65
CA TYR A 471 16.05 15.20 28.88
C TYR A 471 17.41 14.50 28.77
N ASN A 472 17.98 14.14 29.92
CA ASN A 472 19.17 13.31 30.08
C ASN A 472 19.05 12.52 31.39
N GLU A 473 18.64 11.26 31.28
CA GLU A 473 18.28 10.40 32.39
C GLU A 473 19.30 9.28 32.56
N THR A 474 19.46 8.80 33.80
CA THR A 474 20.33 7.67 34.13
C THR A 474 19.58 6.70 35.03
N TRP A 475 19.55 5.44 34.63
CA TRP A 475 19.01 4.33 35.40
C TRP A 475 20.14 3.39 35.82
N ASN A 476 20.21 3.09 37.12
CA ASN A 476 21.19 2.14 37.64
C ASN A 476 20.75 0.72 37.34
N ALA A 477 21.62 -0.05 36.68
CA ALA A 477 21.37 -1.44 36.35
C ALA A 477 21.35 -2.32 37.61
N PRO A 478 20.68 -3.49 37.57
CA PRO A 478 20.77 -4.48 38.63
C PRO A 478 22.22 -4.87 38.90
N ALA A 479 22.62 -4.97 40.17
CA ALA A 479 23.99 -5.35 40.54
C ALA A 479 24.44 -6.71 39.98
N ALA A 480 23.48 -7.57 39.60
CA ALA A 480 23.74 -8.85 38.95
C ALA A 480 24.37 -8.69 37.55
N TRP A 481 24.09 -7.60 36.82
CA TRP A 481 24.66 -7.35 35.50
C TRP A 481 26.17 -7.20 35.57
N ASP A 482 26.66 -6.38 36.50
CA ASP A 482 28.09 -6.17 36.74
C ASP A 482 28.76 -7.41 37.36
N ALA A 483 28.15 -7.99 38.40
CA ALA A 483 28.68 -9.18 39.05
C ALA A 483 28.79 -10.39 38.09
N GLY A 484 27.86 -10.50 37.14
CA GLY A 484 27.84 -11.53 36.11
C GLY A 484 28.64 -11.18 34.85
N ASN A 485 29.12 -9.95 34.71
CA ASN A 485 29.68 -9.41 33.46
C ASN A 485 28.78 -9.70 32.25
N MET A 486 27.49 -9.36 32.39
CA MET A 486 26.46 -9.69 31.40
C MET A 486 26.66 -8.93 30.08
N GLN A 487 26.35 -9.60 28.97
CA GLN A 487 26.26 -9.02 27.65
C GLN A 487 24.89 -8.37 27.47
N ILE A 488 24.90 -7.04 27.30
CA ILE A 488 23.72 -6.21 27.05
C ILE A 488 23.70 -5.82 25.58
N GLU A 489 22.53 -5.82 24.97
CA GLU A 489 22.33 -5.50 23.56
C GLU A 489 21.16 -4.52 23.43
N PHE A 490 21.32 -3.50 22.58
CA PHE A 490 20.19 -2.69 22.12
C PHE A 490 19.42 -3.47 21.04
N ASN A 491 18.10 -3.52 21.15
CA ASN A 491 17.25 -4.32 20.27
C ASN A 491 16.43 -3.51 19.28
N ASP A 492 15.56 -2.63 19.78
CA ASP A 492 14.64 -1.88 18.93
C ASP A 492 14.28 -0.52 19.55
N VAL A 493 13.82 0.40 18.72
CA VAL A 493 13.33 1.73 19.13
C VAL A 493 12.27 2.19 18.16
N ASP A 494 11.24 2.84 18.69
CA ASP A 494 10.26 3.56 17.89
C ASP A 494 9.86 4.85 18.62
N LEU A 495 10.09 5.99 17.96
CA LEU A 495 9.78 7.31 18.53
C LEU A 495 8.28 7.60 18.59
N GLY A 496 7.48 7.01 17.71
CA GLY A 496 6.03 7.19 17.66
C GLY A 496 5.29 6.32 18.68
N GLU A 497 5.82 5.13 18.97
CA GLU A 497 5.34 4.21 20.00
C GLU A 497 5.94 4.50 21.39
N GLY A 498 6.88 5.44 21.47
CA GLY A 498 7.37 5.99 22.74
C GLY A 498 8.35 5.09 23.50
N ALA A 499 9.00 4.11 22.85
CA ALA A 499 9.77 3.08 23.55
C ALA A 499 11.09 2.67 22.85
N ALA A 500 12.07 2.32 23.68
CA ALA A 500 13.35 1.73 23.30
C ALA A 500 13.63 0.49 24.15
N ILE A 501 14.08 -0.59 23.51
CA ILE A 501 14.23 -1.92 24.11
C ILE A 501 15.70 -2.33 24.14
N ILE A 502 16.15 -2.80 25.31
CA ILE A 502 17.42 -3.50 25.46
C ILE A 502 17.18 -4.92 25.98
N TRP A 503 18.20 -5.75 25.86
CA TRP A 503 18.17 -7.15 26.25
C TRP A 503 19.46 -7.56 26.93
N THR A 504 19.34 -8.56 27.78
CA THR A 504 20.46 -9.21 28.45
C THR A 504 20.58 -10.64 27.95
N LYS A 505 21.70 -10.96 27.31
CA LYS A 505 21.89 -12.27 26.67
C LYS A 505 22.05 -13.42 27.66
N ASP A 506 22.67 -13.15 28.80
CA ASP A 506 22.96 -14.16 29.82
C ASP A 506 21.71 -14.62 30.57
N THR A 507 20.70 -13.75 30.70
CA THR A 507 19.43 -14.05 31.39
C THR A 507 18.22 -14.10 30.47
N LEU A 508 18.34 -13.66 29.21
CA LEU A 508 17.30 -13.69 28.19
C LEU A 508 16.10 -12.80 28.53
N GLU A 509 16.38 -11.66 29.17
CA GLU A 509 15.38 -10.73 29.67
C GLU A 509 15.43 -9.42 28.88
N TYR A 510 14.24 -8.85 28.64
CA TYR A 510 14.06 -7.52 28.05
C TYR A 510 13.82 -6.44 29.10
N TYR A 511 14.23 -5.22 28.75
CA TYR A 511 14.03 -4.00 29.52
C TYR A 511 13.65 -2.86 28.57
N ALA A 512 12.72 -2.00 28.98
CA ALA A 512 12.22 -0.90 28.17
C ALA A 512 12.44 0.47 28.81
N PHE A 513 12.66 1.46 27.95
CA PHE A 513 12.87 2.86 28.30
C PHE A 513 12.01 3.75 27.42
N SER A 514 11.43 4.80 27.99
CA SER A 514 10.56 5.71 27.26
C SER A 514 11.39 6.66 26.40
N THR A 515 11.04 6.79 25.12
CA THR A 515 11.64 7.80 24.22
C THR A 515 11.03 9.19 24.42
N ASP A 516 9.91 9.32 25.13
CA ASP A 516 9.27 10.59 25.43
C ASP A 516 9.92 11.33 26.60
N ASN A 517 10.47 10.60 27.57
CA ASN A 517 11.02 11.19 28.79
C ASN A 517 12.30 10.53 29.33
N GLY A 518 12.84 9.51 28.65
CA GLY A 518 14.08 8.82 29.04
C GLY A 518 13.96 7.85 30.22
N LYS A 519 12.80 7.75 30.86
CA LYS A 519 12.68 6.95 32.08
C LYS A 519 12.54 5.48 31.76
N PHE A 520 13.13 4.66 32.64
CA PHE A 520 12.87 3.22 32.70
C PHE A 520 11.37 2.95 32.82
N MET A 521 10.85 2.06 31.98
CA MET A 521 9.43 1.68 31.93
C MET A 521 9.17 0.37 32.68
N TRP A 522 9.86 -0.70 32.28
CA TRP A 522 9.70 -2.04 32.84
C TRP A 522 10.93 -2.92 32.56
N GLY A 523 11.05 -4.00 33.33
CA GLY A 523 12.15 -4.96 33.25
C GLY A 523 12.58 -5.49 34.63
N PRO A 524 13.19 -6.68 34.71
CA PRO A 524 13.23 -7.68 33.65
C PRO A 524 11.83 -8.19 33.29
N ALA A 525 11.58 -8.40 31.99
CA ALA A 525 10.49 -9.27 31.55
C ALA A 525 10.82 -10.74 31.87
N GLU A 526 9.83 -11.62 31.81
CA GLU A 526 10.05 -13.06 31.96
C GLU A 526 11.10 -13.57 30.95
N PRO A 527 12.10 -14.35 31.39
CA PRO A 527 13.12 -14.90 30.50
C PRO A 527 12.56 -15.73 29.35
N GLU A 528 13.08 -15.52 28.16
CA GLU A 528 12.73 -16.34 27.00
C GLU A 528 13.43 -17.70 27.00
N TYR A 529 12.97 -18.58 26.11
CA TYR A 529 13.56 -19.91 25.91
C TYR A 529 15.06 -19.84 25.58
N TYR A 530 15.84 -20.76 26.15
CA TYR A 530 17.30 -20.63 26.16
C TYR A 530 17.91 -20.43 24.77
N MET A 531 17.42 -21.15 23.74
CA MET A 531 17.94 -21.04 22.37
C MET A 531 17.80 -19.65 21.76
N ASN A 532 16.93 -18.78 22.28
CA ASN A 532 16.86 -17.38 21.84
C ASN A 532 18.11 -16.58 22.21
N TYR A 533 19.09 -17.14 22.95
CA TYR A 533 20.41 -16.56 23.14
C TYR A 533 21.18 -16.38 21.81
N TYR A 534 20.90 -17.23 20.81
CA TYR A 534 21.53 -17.18 19.49
C TYR A 534 21.16 -15.90 18.72
N GLY A 535 22.12 -15.43 17.93
CA GLY A 535 22.04 -14.17 17.21
C GLY A 535 22.62 -13.00 18.01
N TRP A 536 23.06 -11.98 17.28
CA TRP A 536 23.52 -10.71 17.83
C TRP A 536 22.75 -9.55 17.18
N THR A 537 22.08 -8.72 17.99
CA THR A 537 21.22 -7.67 17.44
C THR A 537 21.98 -6.59 16.67
N GLU A 538 23.22 -6.27 17.05
CA GLU A 538 24.02 -5.29 16.32
C GLU A 538 24.44 -5.78 14.93
N PHE A 539 24.36 -7.09 14.69
CA PHE A 539 24.49 -7.73 13.37
C PHE A 539 23.12 -8.01 12.71
N GLY A 540 22.03 -7.52 13.29
CA GLY A 540 20.68 -7.71 12.76
C GLY A 540 20.18 -9.16 12.82
N GLU A 541 20.76 -9.99 13.69
CA GLU A 541 20.44 -11.42 13.82
C GLU A 541 19.40 -11.72 14.91
N ARG A 542 18.80 -10.68 15.52
CA ARG A 542 17.63 -10.82 16.40
C ARG A 542 16.33 -10.36 15.72
N PRO A 543 15.31 -11.23 15.62
CA PRO A 543 14.02 -10.90 15.04
C PRO A 543 13.08 -10.25 16.05
N VAL A 544 13.37 -9.01 16.41
CA VAL A 544 12.55 -8.19 17.34
C VAL A 544 11.82 -7.08 16.60
N LEU A 545 10.67 -6.63 17.11
CA LEU A 545 9.90 -5.56 16.46
C LEU A 545 8.95 -4.84 17.42
N ILE A 546 8.82 -3.52 17.30
CA ILE A 546 7.75 -2.73 17.93
C ILE A 546 6.67 -2.38 16.89
N ALA A 547 5.39 -2.61 17.22
CA ALA A 547 4.24 -2.14 16.43
C ALA A 547 2.93 -2.22 17.22
N ASP A 548 2.04 -1.24 17.01
CA ASP A 548 0.69 -1.15 17.55
C ASP A 548 0.64 -1.36 19.08
N GLY A 549 1.51 -0.65 19.81
CA GLY A 549 1.65 -0.74 21.27
C GLY A 549 2.14 -2.09 21.80
N LYS A 550 2.77 -2.91 20.96
CA LYS A 550 3.30 -4.25 21.30
C LYS A 550 4.76 -4.39 20.91
N PHE A 551 5.46 -5.24 21.64
CA PHE A 551 6.81 -5.67 21.33
C PHE A 551 6.81 -7.16 20.99
N TYR A 552 7.37 -7.54 19.86
CA TYR A 552 7.43 -8.91 19.36
C TYR A 552 8.86 -9.40 19.36
N SER A 553 9.04 -10.67 19.70
CA SER A 553 10.33 -11.34 19.78
C SER A 553 10.20 -12.80 19.36
N THR A 554 11.27 -13.35 18.81
CA THR A 554 11.45 -14.79 18.61
C THR A 554 12.94 -15.10 18.44
N GLY A 555 13.30 -16.32 18.05
CA GLY A 555 14.65 -16.70 17.71
C GLY A 555 14.76 -18.19 17.41
N ALA A 556 15.96 -18.75 17.62
CA ALA A 556 16.24 -20.16 17.41
C ALA A 556 15.47 -21.11 18.34
N GLY A 557 14.80 -20.57 19.36
CA GLY A 557 13.87 -21.31 20.20
C GLY A 557 12.50 -21.57 19.56
N GLY A 558 12.14 -20.89 18.48
CA GLY A 558 10.87 -21.11 17.78
C GLY A 558 9.62 -20.78 18.58
N ILE A 559 9.76 -19.99 19.64
CA ILE A 559 8.63 -19.43 20.39
C ILE A 559 8.57 -17.96 20.07
N ILE A 560 7.43 -17.54 19.54
CA ILE A 560 7.11 -16.14 19.27
C ILE A 560 6.44 -15.57 20.50
N TYR A 561 6.97 -14.46 20.99
CA TYR A 561 6.48 -13.75 22.15
C TYR A 561 5.89 -12.41 21.70
N CYS A 562 4.74 -12.06 22.25
CA CYS A 562 4.17 -10.73 22.14
C CYS A 562 4.01 -10.14 23.54
N TYR A 563 4.68 -9.02 23.77
CA TYR A 563 4.64 -8.27 25.01
C TYR A 563 3.81 -7.01 24.83
N ASN A 564 3.11 -6.60 25.87
CA ASN A 564 2.58 -5.25 25.97
C ASN A 564 3.75 -4.27 26.12
N LEU A 565 3.86 -3.31 25.19
CA LEU A 565 5.00 -2.40 25.13
C LEU A 565 5.10 -1.50 26.36
N THR A 566 3.99 -1.24 27.06
CA THR A 566 3.94 -0.28 28.17
C THR A 566 4.33 -0.87 29.52
N ASN A 567 4.21 -2.19 29.71
CA ASN A 567 4.44 -2.83 31.00
C ASN A 567 5.25 -4.14 30.95
N GLY A 568 5.54 -4.67 29.76
CA GLY A 568 6.35 -5.88 29.60
C GLY A 568 5.59 -7.20 29.85
N ASP A 569 4.28 -7.17 30.06
CA ASP A 569 3.47 -8.38 30.24
C ASP A 569 3.40 -9.17 28.92
N VAL A 570 3.63 -10.48 28.98
CA VAL A 570 3.38 -11.38 27.84
C VAL A 570 1.88 -11.46 27.58
N LEU A 571 1.44 -10.98 26.42
CA LEU A 571 0.05 -11.02 25.98
C LEU A 571 -0.31 -12.40 25.40
N TRP A 572 0.59 -12.96 24.59
CA TRP A 572 0.45 -14.28 24.00
C TRP A 572 1.81 -14.83 23.57
N THR A 573 1.87 -16.15 23.41
CA THR A 573 3.00 -16.86 22.82
C THR A 573 2.52 -17.88 21.79
N TYR A 574 3.31 -18.14 20.76
CA TYR A 574 3.06 -19.21 19.79
C TYR A 574 4.33 -20.03 19.56
N ALA A 575 4.26 -21.34 19.75
CA ALA A 575 5.38 -22.27 19.55
C ALA A 575 5.26 -22.96 18.18
N THR A 576 6.32 -22.91 17.38
CA THR A 576 6.35 -23.50 16.04
C THR A 576 6.84 -24.93 16.08
N ASP A 577 6.01 -25.84 16.57
CA ASP A 577 6.40 -27.24 16.74
C ASP A 577 6.93 -27.86 15.45
N ASP A 578 8.04 -28.61 15.58
CA ASP A 578 8.61 -29.48 14.58
C ASP A 578 8.19 -30.94 14.87
N PRO A 579 7.12 -31.44 14.23
CA PRO A 579 6.59 -32.77 14.53
C PRO A 579 7.52 -33.90 14.07
N TYR A 580 8.53 -33.62 13.25
CA TYR A 580 9.41 -34.62 12.65
C TYR A 580 10.86 -34.53 13.13
N GLN A 581 11.19 -33.53 13.95
CA GLN A 581 12.53 -33.31 14.49
C GLN A 581 13.59 -33.13 13.37
N GLU A 582 13.23 -32.40 12.33
CA GLU A 582 14.13 -31.99 11.24
C GLU A 582 15.09 -30.88 11.70
N TYR A 583 14.65 -29.99 12.60
CA TYR A 583 15.50 -29.03 13.29
C TYR A 583 16.21 -29.68 14.48
N LEU A 584 17.54 -29.72 14.44
CA LEU A 584 18.34 -30.51 15.38
C LEU A 584 18.68 -29.78 16.70
N PHE A 585 18.32 -28.50 16.82
CA PHE A 585 18.75 -27.67 17.95
C PHE A 585 17.62 -27.31 18.94
N ALA A 586 16.36 -27.53 18.58
CA ALA A 586 15.19 -27.37 19.45
C ALA A 586 14.04 -28.29 18.98
N ASN A 587 12.94 -28.33 19.74
CA ASN A 587 11.71 -29.03 19.32
C ASN A 587 10.79 -28.13 18.47
N GLN A 588 11.09 -26.85 18.39
CA GLN A 588 10.39 -25.85 17.59
C GLN A 588 11.32 -25.33 16.50
N TRP A 589 10.74 -24.99 15.34
CA TRP A 589 11.46 -24.39 14.22
C TRP A 589 12.03 -23.03 14.59
N TRP A 590 13.30 -22.76 14.27
CA TRP A 590 13.83 -21.38 14.36
C TRP A 590 12.96 -20.45 13.51
N GLU A 591 12.36 -19.43 14.11
CA GLU A 591 11.56 -18.43 13.40
C GLU A 591 12.22 -17.08 13.23
N TRP A 592 11.77 -16.36 12.21
CA TRP A 592 12.17 -14.99 11.94
C TRP A 592 10.97 -14.09 11.62
N ILE A 593 10.85 -12.95 12.30
CA ILE A 593 9.83 -11.93 12.00
C ILE A 593 10.25 -11.18 10.73
N LEU A 594 9.44 -11.30 9.68
CA LEU A 594 9.66 -10.65 8.40
C LEU A 594 9.15 -9.20 8.42
N PHE A 595 7.86 -9.03 8.73
CA PHE A 595 7.19 -7.74 8.88
C PHE A 595 5.81 -7.90 9.54
N ILE A 596 5.26 -6.78 9.98
CA ILE A 596 3.87 -6.61 10.45
C ILE A 596 3.13 -5.66 9.53
N THR A 597 1.92 -6.03 9.16
CA THR A 597 1.00 -5.19 8.37
C THR A 597 -0.44 -5.63 8.61
N ASP A 598 -1.37 -4.68 8.63
CA ASP A 598 -2.82 -4.94 8.74
C ASP A 598 -3.19 -5.93 9.86
N GLY A 599 -2.60 -5.73 11.05
CA GLY A 599 -2.83 -6.58 12.22
C GLY A 599 -2.33 -8.02 12.07
N LYS A 600 -1.42 -8.31 11.13
CA LYS A 600 -0.84 -9.63 10.87
C LYS A 600 0.68 -9.58 10.99
N VAL A 601 1.26 -10.61 11.60
CA VAL A 601 2.72 -10.82 11.65
C VAL A 601 3.09 -12.00 10.75
N TYR A 602 4.05 -11.78 9.86
CA TYR A 602 4.55 -12.80 8.94
C TYR A 602 5.92 -13.29 9.39
N LEU A 603 6.08 -14.61 9.44
CA LEU A 603 7.32 -15.25 9.87
C LEU A 603 7.68 -16.42 8.97
N ASN A 604 8.95 -16.78 8.96
CA ASN A 604 9.39 -18.03 8.38
C ASN A 604 10.60 -18.63 9.10
N HIS A 605 10.80 -19.92 8.85
CA HIS A 605 12.03 -20.58 9.24
C HIS A 605 13.21 -20.25 8.31
N LEU A 606 14.39 -20.11 8.90
CA LEU A 606 15.65 -19.86 8.21
C LEU A 606 16.84 -20.43 9.02
N GLU A 607 18.01 -20.51 8.38
CA GLU A 607 19.24 -20.91 9.06
C GLU A 607 20.47 -20.32 8.35
N HIS A 608 21.33 -19.64 9.12
CA HIS A 608 22.58 -19.05 8.61
C HIS A 608 23.49 -20.09 7.93
N SER A 609 23.62 -21.28 8.52
CA SER A 609 24.54 -22.34 8.10
C SER A 609 23.83 -23.68 7.97
N ALA A 610 22.78 -23.72 7.13
CA ALA A 610 21.99 -24.92 6.91
C ALA A 610 22.86 -26.12 6.50
N ILE A 611 22.61 -27.25 7.15
CA ILE A 611 23.27 -28.52 6.87
C ILE A 611 22.53 -29.21 5.72
N GLU A 612 23.26 -29.85 4.80
CA GLU A 612 22.68 -30.70 3.76
C GLU A 612 22.57 -32.17 4.22
N PRO A 613 21.43 -32.84 3.98
CA PRO A 613 20.20 -32.31 3.39
C PRO A 613 19.50 -31.31 4.32
N MET A 614 19.01 -30.21 3.74
CA MET A 614 18.28 -29.17 4.48
C MET A 614 17.01 -29.74 5.14
N PRO A 615 16.60 -29.24 6.31
CA PRO A 615 15.45 -29.76 7.04
C PRO A 615 14.19 -29.60 6.19
N ARG A 616 13.29 -30.59 6.20
CA ARG A 616 12.06 -30.63 5.40
C ARG A 616 10.87 -30.12 6.20
N GLY A 617 9.92 -29.48 5.53
CA GLY A 617 8.68 -29.05 6.20
C GLY A 617 8.79 -27.76 6.99
N ALA A 618 9.82 -26.94 6.74
CA ALA A 618 9.99 -25.63 7.36
C ALA A 618 8.74 -24.74 7.20
N PRO A 619 8.19 -24.13 8.26
CA PRO A 619 6.99 -23.32 8.18
C PRO A 619 7.24 -21.91 7.61
N PHE A 620 6.25 -21.42 6.86
CA PHE A 620 5.96 -19.99 6.71
C PHE A 620 4.61 -19.72 7.37
N LEU A 621 4.56 -18.69 8.22
CA LEU A 621 3.45 -18.40 9.12
C LEU A 621 2.90 -17.00 8.89
N CYS A 622 1.58 -16.89 9.05
CA CYS A 622 0.89 -15.64 9.29
C CYS A 622 0.06 -15.79 10.56
N LEU A 623 0.34 -14.95 11.56
CA LEU A 623 -0.42 -14.91 12.81
C LEU A 623 -1.18 -13.60 12.92
N ASN A 624 -2.31 -13.62 13.60
CA ASN A 624 -2.97 -12.40 14.06
C ASN A 624 -2.05 -11.72 15.08
N ALA A 625 -1.61 -10.49 14.80
CA ALA A 625 -0.65 -9.77 15.63
C ALA A 625 -1.22 -9.42 17.03
N THR A 626 -2.54 -9.37 17.18
CA THR A 626 -3.18 -9.08 18.47
C THR A 626 -3.37 -10.32 19.34
N THR A 627 -3.71 -11.47 18.75
CA THR A 627 -4.09 -12.67 19.52
C THR A 627 -3.07 -13.82 19.46
N GLY A 628 -2.17 -13.83 18.47
CA GLY A 628 -1.27 -14.95 18.21
C GLY A 628 -1.92 -16.12 17.48
N ASP A 629 -3.20 -16.02 17.11
CA ASP A 629 -3.92 -17.07 16.39
C ASP A 629 -3.35 -17.25 14.98
N VAL A 630 -3.24 -18.50 14.54
CA VAL A 630 -2.79 -18.82 13.18
C VAL A 630 -3.84 -18.37 12.17
N VAL A 631 -3.46 -17.45 11.27
CA VAL A 631 -4.26 -17.10 10.09
C VAL A 631 -4.03 -18.14 9.00
N TRP A 632 -2.76 -18.47 8.74
CA TRP A 632 -2.37 -19.63 7.92
C TRP A 632 -0.93 -20.07 8.25
N ARG A 633 -0.65 -21.34 7.98
CA ARG A 633 0.65 -22.00 8.10
C ARG A 633 0.91 -22.82 6.84
N ALA A 634 2.11 -22.74 6.27
CA ALA A 634 2.49 -23.46 5.07
C ALA A 634 3.82 -24.21 5.27
N ASP A 635 3.73 -25.41 5.85
CA ASP A 635 4.90 -26.25 6.12
C ASP A 635 5.52 -26.77 4.82
N GLY A 636 6.83 -26.56 4.67
CA GLY A 636 7.63 -27.01 3.52
C GLY A 636 7.43 -26.21 2.24
N LEU A 637 6.47 -25.28 2.21
CA LEU A 637 6.18 -24.49 1.00
C LEU A 637 7.28 -23.45 0.74
N PHE A 638 7.81 -22.84 1.80
CA PHE A 638 8.83 -21.81 1.73
C PHE A 638 9.80 -21.94 2.89
N ARG A 639 11.08 -21.76 2.61
CA ARG A 639 12.13 -21.55 3.61
C ARG A 639 12.86 -20.25 3.34
N GLY A 640 13.03 -19.47 4.40
CA GLY A 640 13.72 -18.20 4.37
C GLY A 640 15.22 -18.28 4.24
N THR A 641 15.81 -17.12 4.44
CA THR A 641 17.24 -16.85 4.34
C THR A 641 17.56 -15.79 5.38
N LEU A 642 18.65 -15.92 6.13
CA LEU A 642 19.08 -14.92 7.11
C LEU A 642 19.80 -13.73 6.44
N TRP A 643 20.66 -14.00 5.46
CA TRP A 643 21.57 -13.02 4.86
C TRP A 643 21.31 -12.81 3.37
N GLY A 644 20.71 -13.80 2.71
CA GLY A 644 20.33 -13.76 1.30
C GLY A 644 19.06 -12.99 0.98
N GLY A 645 18.35 -12.43 1.96
CA GLY A 645 17.28 -11.46 1.73
C GLY A 645 15.87 -11.92 2.12
N HIS A 646 15.31 -11.29 3.16
CA HIS A 646 13.98 -11.57 3.71
C HIS A 646 12.81 -11.23 2.77
N ALA A 647 11.62 -11.77 3.03
CA ALA A 647 10.42 -11.35 2.30
C ALA A 647 10.11 -9.85 2.49
N ILE A 648 9.51 -9.22 1.49
CA ILE A 648 9.00 -7.84 1.53
C ILE A 648 7.57 -7.80 0.97
N ILE A 649 6.80 -6.76 1.28
CA ILE A 649 5.41 -6.61 0.83
C ILE A 649 5.12 -5.23 0.24
N GLY A 650 4.25 -5.19 -0.77
CA GLY A 650 3.62 -3.98 -1.30
C GLY A 650 2.46 -4.37 -2.22
N ASP A 651 1.54 -3.45 -2.52
CA ASP A 651 0.26 -3.76 -3.20
C ASP A 651 -0.48 -4.98 -2.60
N SER A 652 -0.30 -5.24 -1.30
CA SER A 652 -0.79 -6.43 -0.59
C SER A 652 -0.31 -7.77 -1.17
N VAL A 653 0.85 -7.79 -1.83
CA VAL A 653 1.50 -9.00 -2.37
C VAL A 653 2.89 -9.14 -1.76
N ILE A 654 3.18 -10.32 -1.20
CA ILE A 654 4.48 -10.64 -0.63
C ILE A 654 5.41 -11.11 -1.76
N ALA A 655 6.62 -10.56 -1.83
CA ALA A 655 7.72 -11.08 -2.62
C ALA A 655 8.71 -11.82 -1.70
N HIS A 656 9.02 -13.07 -2.03
CA HIS A 656 9.84 -13.93 -1.18
C HIS A 656 10.79 -14.81 -1.99
N LEU A 657 12.06 -14.91 -1.59
CA LEU A 657 12.99 -15.94 -2.08
C LEU A 657 12.86 -17.20 -1.21
N ASP A 658 12.51 -18.32 -1.84
CA ASP A 658 12.58 -19.62 -1.19
C ASP A 658 13.95 -20.29 -1.37
N THR A 659 14.55 -20.75 -0.28
CA THR A 659 15.86 -21.41 -0.29
C THR A 659 15.80 -22.90 -0.60
N TYR A 660 14.63 -23.55 -0.64
CA TYR A 660 14.55 -24.92 -1.14
C TYR A 660 14.80 -25.01 -2.65
N ASP A 661 14.26 -24.09 -3.45
CA ASP A 661 14.40 -24.14 -4.92
C ASP A 661 14.98 -22.89 -5.60
N LEU A 662 15.37 -21.87 -4.81
CA LEU A 662 15.96 -20.61 -5.27
C LEU A 662 15.12 -19.90 -6.35
N ARG A 663 13.82 -19.84 -6.10
CA ARG A 663 12.87 -19.06 -6.88
C ARG A 663 12.29 -17.94 -6.03
N ILE A 664 11.99 -16.83 -6.70
CA ILE A 664 11.21 -15.73 -6.14
C ILE A 664 9.73 -16.05 -6.35
N TYR A 665 8.93 -15.85 -5.30
CA TYR A 665 7.49 -16.07 -5.26
C TYR A 665 6.75 -14.77 -5.03
N GLY A 666 5.66 -14.57 -5.77
CA GLY A 666 4.62 -13.60 -5.44
C GLY A 666 3.47 -14.32 -4.72
N ILE A 667 3.16 -13.93 -3.48
CA ILE A 667 2.14 -14.56 -2.64
C ILE A 667 1.04 -13.54 -2.36
N GLY A 668 -0.21 -13.90 -2.62
CA GLY A 668 -1.37 -13.03 -2.40
C GLY A 668 -2.64 -13.49 -3.11
N LYS A 669 -3.68 -12.66 -3.02
CA LYS A 669 -5.01 -12.97 -3.56
C LYS A 669 -5.04 -12.93 -5.09
N GLY A 670 -5.40 -14.04 -5.73
CA GLY A 670 -5.38 -14.24 -7.18
C GLY A 670 -6.74 -14.16 -7.86
N PRO A 671 -6.80 -13.96 -9.19
CA PRO A 671 -8.06 -14.05 -9.94
C PRO A 671 -8.53 -15.50 -10.09
N SER A 672 -9.85 -15.70 -10.12
CA SER A 672 -10.48 -16.97 -10.50
C SER A 672 -11.36 -16.82 -11.74
N GLN A 673 -11.74 -17.95 -12.33
CA GLN A 673 -12.72 -18.02 -13.40
C GLN A 673 -13.78 -19.07 -13.09
N THR A 674 -15.05 -18.68 -13.14
CA THR A 674 -16.20 -19.59 -13.06
C THR A 674 -16.74 -19.87 -14.46
N THR A 675 -17.12 -21.11 -14.72
CA THR A 675 -17.83 -21.54 -15.93
C THR A 675 -19.06 -22.35 -15.53
N VAL A 676 -20.12 -22.29 -16.33
CA VAL A 676 -21.35 -23.07 -16.12
C VAL A 676 -21.93 -23.44 -17.48
N TRP A 677 -22.44 -24.67 -17.59
CA TRP A 677 -23.07 -25.18 -18.80
C TRP A 677 -24.11 -26.26 -18.46
N ILE A 678 -24.98 -26.52 -19.43
CA ILE A 678 -25.96 -27.62 -19.43
C ILE A 678 -25.70 -28.44 -20.68
N GLN A 679 -26.03 -29.73 -20.63
CA GLN A 679 -25.73 -30.64 -21.74
C GLN A 679 -26.73 -30.52 -22.89
N ASP A 680 -28.02 -30.35 -22.57
CA ASP A 680 -29.11 -30.24 -23.54
C ASP A 680 -29.69 -28.82 -23.48
N ASP A 681 -29.62 -28.09 -24.59
CA ASP A 681 -30.12 -26.70 -24.68
C ASP A 681 -31.65 -26.63 -24.50
N VAL A 682 -32.36 -27.73 -24.75
CA VAL A 682 -33.82 -27.83 -24.57
C VAL A 682 -34.18 -29.17 -23.93
N VAL A 683 -34.97 -29.14 -22.87
CA VAL A 683 -35.54 -30.34 -22.23
C VAL A 683 -37.06 -30.29 -22.20
N ASN A 684 -37.69 -31.46 -22.09
CA ASN A 684 -39.14 -31.53 -21.86
C ASN A 684 -39.46 -31.27 -20.38
N GLN A 685 -40.55 -30.56 -20.12
CA GLN A 685 -41.10 -30.33 -18.78
C GLN A 685 -41.20 -31.66 -18.00
N GLY A 686 -40.71 -31.66 -16.76
CA GLY A 686 -40.67 -32.85 -15.91
C GLY A 686 -39.39 -33.69 -16.03
N ASN A 687 -38.55 -33.46 -17.04
CA ASN A 687 -37.20 -34.02 -17.08
C ASN A 687 -36.26 -33.20 -16.19
N SER A 688 -35.34 -33.89 -15.51
CA SER A 688 -34.25 -33.23 -14.78
C SER A 688 -33.12 -32.84 -15.72
N ILE A 689 -32.48 -31.71 -15.43
CA ILE A 689 -31.21 -31.30 -16.03
C ILE A 689 -30.07 -31.52 -15.04
N MET A 690 -28.85 -31.60 -15.56
CA MET A 690 -27.63 -31.50 -14.78
C MET A 690 -26.94 -30.19 -15.11
N ILE A 691 -26.97 -29.25 -14.18
CA ILE A 691 -26.16 -28.03 -14.23
C ILE A 691 -24.74 -28.44 -13.89
N LYS A 692 -23.78 -28.14 -14.76
CA LYS A 692 -22.36 -28.46 -14.56
C LYS A 692 -21.55 -27.18 -14.65
N GLY A 693 -20.41 -27.14 -13.99
CA GLY A 693 -19.54 -26.00 -14.08
C GLY A 693 -18.17 -26.26 -13.48
N ARG A 694 -17.32 -25.24 -13.55
CA ARG A 694 -15.98 -25.30 -13.00
C ARG A 694 -15.52 -23.96 -12.44
N VAL A 695 -14.71 -23.98 -11.39
CA VAL A 695 -13.95 -22.83 -10.92
C VAL A 695 -12.46 -23.12 -11.02
N THR A 696 -11.73 -22.26 -11.74
CA THR A 696 -10.28 -22.39 -11.95
C THR A 696 -9.53 -21.18 -11.42
N ASP A 697 -8.35 -21.43 -10.87
CA ASP A 697 -7.33 -20.41 -10.62
C ASP A 697 -6.75 -19.94 -11.96
N VAL A 698 -6.82 -18.64 -12.21
CA VAL A 698 -6.27 -18.00 -13.42
C VAL A 698 -5.18 -16.99 -13.08
N SER A 699 -4.51 -17.20 -11.95
CA SER A 699 -3.39 -16.38 -11.52
C SER A 699 -2.25 -16.40 -12.54
N PRO A 700 -1.47 -15.32 -12.67
CA PRO A 700 -0.47 -15.17 -13.74
C PRO A 700 0.48 -16.36 -13.89
N GLY A 701 0.91 -16.94 -12.77
CA GLY A 701 1.80 -18.10 -12.68
C GLY A 701 1.22 -19.41 -13.22
N THR A 702 -0.11 -19.53 -13.33
CA THR A 702 -0.79 -20.69 -13.93
C THR A 702 -0.61 -20.76 -15.45
N THR A 703 -0.26 -19.64 -16.08
CA THR A 703 -0.11 -19.55 -17.54
C THR A 703 1.24 -20.07 -18.06
N ASP A 704 2.19 -20.32 -17.16
CA ASP A 704 3.51 -20.86 -17.47
C ASP A 704 3.42 -22.31 -17.99
N THR A 705 4.28 -22.60 -18.97
CA THR A 705 4.35 -23.90 -19.65
C THR A 705 4.41 -25.09 -18.68
N ASN A 706 5.20 -25.02 -17.61
CA ASN A 706 5.35 -26.12 -16.67
C ASN A 706 4.04 -26.43 -15.93
N ARG A 707 3.22 -25.40 -15.66
CA ARG A 707 1.91 -25.56 -15.00
C ARG A 707 0.87 -26.04 -16.00
N LYS A 708 0.81 -25.45 -17.21
CA LYS A 708 -0.08 -25.90 -18.29
C LYS A 708 0.10 -27.37 -18.66
N LEU A 709 1.34 -27.88 -18.65
CA LEU A 709 1.62 -29.29 -18.94
C LEU A 709 1.11 -30.24 -17.84
N ARG A 710 1.10 -29.80 -16.58
CA ARG A 710 0.61 -30.60 -15.43
C ARG A 710 -0.91 -30.48 -15.25
N PHE A 711 -1.47 -29.35 -15.66
CA PHE A 711 -2.89 -29.01 -15.53
C PHE A 711 -3.44 -28.58 -16.90
N PRO A 712 -3.61 -29.51 -17.85
CA PRO A 712 -4.03 -29.19 -19.23
C PRO A 712 -5.40 -28.53 -19.29
N ASP A 713 -6.27 -28.82 -18.32
CA ASP A 713 -7.59 -28.20 -18.22
C ASP A 713 -7.59 -26.96 -17.30
N GLY A 714 -6.42 -26.42 -16.93
CA GLY A 714 -6.28 -25.33 -15.97
C GLY A 714 -6.21 -25.80 -14.51
N VAL A 715 -5.67 -24.95 -13.64
CA VAL A 715 -5.49 -25.25 -12.21
C VAL A 715 -6.84 -25.06 -11.50
N PRO A 716 -7.36 -26.08 -10.78
CA PRO A 716 -8.55 -25.93 -9.93
C PRO A 716 -8.39 -24.86 -8.85
N ALA A 717 -9.44 -24.07 -8.63
CA ALA A 717 -9.55 -23.26 -7.41
C ALA A 717 -10.01 -24.15 -6.25
N VAL A 718 -9.29 -24.09 -5.13
CA VAL A 718 -9.54 -24.92 -3.94
C VAL A 718 -9.86 -24.05 -2.72
N SER A 719 -10.38 -24.67 -1.67
CA SER A 719 -10.68 -23.98 -0.41
C SER A 719 -9.42 -23.40 0.24
N ASP A 720 -9.57 -22.32 1.02
CA ASP A 720 -8.46 -21.69 1.74
C ASP A 720 -7.79 -22.66 2.74
N GLU A 721 -8.57 -23.61 3.31
CA GLU A 721 -8.09 -24.66 4.24
C GLU A 721 -7.03 -25.57 3.59
N ASN A 722 -7.18 -25.89 2.29
CA ASN A 722 -6.25 -26.75 1.56
C ASN A 722 -5.16 -25.97 0.82
N MET A 723 -5.13 -24.64 0.93
CA MET A 723 -4.33 -23.80 0.03
C MET A 723 -2.82 -24.08 0.12
N SER A 724 -2.29 -24.28 1.33
CA SER A 724 -0.86 -24.52 1.54
C SER A 724 -0.38 -25.80 0.86
N GLU A 725 -1.06 -26.93 1.10
CA GLU A 725 -0.75 -28.22 0.47
C GLU A 725 -1.03 -28.21 -1.04
N TRP A 726 -2.06 -27.48 -1.47
CA TRP A 726 -2.35 -27.31 -2.88
C TRP A 726 -1.25 -26.55 -3.62
N MET A 727 -0.68 -25.50 -3.01
CA MET A 727 0.44 -24.77 -3.59
C MET A 727 1.73 -25.60 -3.63
N LEU A 728 1.96 -26.49 -2.66
CA LEU A 728 3.03 -27.50 -2.73
C LEU A 728 2.83 -28.41 -3.96
N TYR A 729 1.62 -28.94 -4.14
CA TYR A 729 1.30 -29.79 -5.29
C TYR A 729 1.50 -29.02 -6.62
N VAL A 730 0.93 -27.82 -6.75
CA VAL A 730 0.92 -27.04 -8.01
C VAL A 730 2.31 -26.49 -8.36
N TYR A 731 3.04 -25.91 -7.40
CA TYR A 731 4.28 -25.18 -7.68
C TYR A 731 5.56 -25.93 -7.30
N LYS A 732 5.50 -26.87 -6.35
CA LYS A 732 6.66 -27.63 -5.85
C LYS A 732 6.68 -29.10 -6.29
N GLN A 733 5.64 -29.58 -6.96
CA GLN A 733 5.54 -30.96 -7.47
C GLN A 733 5.51 -32.05 -6.38
N PHE A 734 5.06 -31.69 -5.17
CA PHE A 734 4.72 -32.68 -4.15
C PHE A 734 3.55 -33.56 -4.61
N GLU A 735 3.23 -34.60 -3.85
CA GLU A 735 2.04 -35.43 -4.09
C GLU A 735 0.75 -34.60 -4.05
N ARG A 736 -0.26 -35.03 -4.81
CA ARG A 736 -1.59 -34.42 -4.74
C ARG A 736 -2.19 -34.78 -3.36
N PRO A 737 -2.70 -33.83 -2.57
CA PRO A 737 -3.37 -34.16 -1.31
C PRO A 737 -4.65 -34.97 -1.57
N ASP A 738 -4.92 -35.96 -0.72
CA ASP A 738 -6.02 -36.91 -0.92
C ASP A 738 -7.41 -36.26 -0.77
N ASP A 739 -7.56 -35.36 0.21
CA ASP A 739 -8.84 -34.78 0.63
C ASP A 739 -8.95 -33.26 0.32
N VAL A 740 -8.62 -32.85 -0.90
CA VAL A 740 -8.76 -31.45 -1.34
C VAL A 740 -10.23 -31.10 -1.58
N LYS A 741 -10.73 -30.06 -0.90
CA LYS A 741 -12.04 -29.46 -1.15
C LYS A 741 -11.91 -28.33 -2.16
N GLY A 742 -12.79 -28.31 -3.17
CA GLY A 742 -12.95 -27.15 -4.03
C GLY A 742 -13.67 -26.01 -3.31
N VAL A 743 -13.87 -24.90 -4.02
CA VAL A 743 -14.60 -23.74 -3.51
C VAL A 743 -16.12 -23.94 -3.54
N GLU A 744 -16.85 -23.21 -2.70
CA GLU A 744 -18.31 -23.15 -2.75
C GLU A 744 -18.79 -22.27 -3.92
N VAL A 745 -19.85 -22.71 -4.58
CA VAL A 745 -20.45 -22.04 -5.73
C VAL A 745 -21.95 -21.90 -5.50
N PHE A 746 -22.42 -20.66 -5.57
CA PHE A 746 -23.83 -20.32 -5.46
C PHE A 746 -24.48 -20.30 -6.85
N LEU A 747 -25.50 -21.14 -7.05
CA LEU A 747 -26.30 -21.21 -8.26
C LEU A 747 -27.55 -20.36 -8.09
N LYS A 748 -27.77 -19.41 -9.01
CA LYS A 748 -29.01 -18.63 -9.16
C LYS A 748 -29.70 -19.06 -10.44
N ILE A 749 -30.94 -19.52 -10.33
CA ILE A 749 -31.75 -19.97 -11.47
C ILE A 749 -32.96 -19.06 -11.58
N GLN A 750 -33.08 -18.32 -12.67
CA GLN A 750 -34.26 -17.52 -12.99
C GLN A 750 -35.17 -18.29 -13.94
N ASP A 751 -36.45 -18.35 -13.61
CA ASP A 751 -37.46 -18.97 -14.47
C ASP A 751 -38.09 -17.97 -15.47
N PRO A 752 -38.91 -18.45 -16.42
CA PRO A 752 -39.54 -17.60 -17.43
C PRO A 752 -40.49 -16.52 -16.87
N ASN A 753 -40.97 -16.68 -15.62
CA ASN A 753 -41.84 -15.70 -14.97
C ASN A 753 -41.04 -14.66 -14.19
N GLY A 754 -39.72 -14.83 -14.08
CA GLY A 754 -38.83 -13.98 -13.31
C GLY A 754 -38.64 -14.40 -11.85
N ASP A 755 -39.18 -15.55 -11.44
CA ASP A 755 -38.98 -16.10 -10.09
C ASP A 755 -37.58 -16.73 -9.97
N TRP A 756 -37.01 -16.67 -8.77
CA TRP A 756 -35.64 -17.12 -8.50
C TRP A 756 -35.59 -18.36 -7.61
N TYR A 757 -34.75 -19.31 -8.02
CA TYR A 757 -34.34 -20.48 -7.24
C TYR A 757 -32.84 -20.41 -6.97
N SER A 758 -32.39 -21.03 -5.88
CA SER A 758 -30.97 -21.09 -5.57
C SER A 758 -30.54 -22.39 -4.93
N ALA A 759 -29.27 -22.72 -5.11
CA ALA A 759 -28.60 -23.84 -4.47
C ALA A 759 -27.13 -23.50 -4.25
N THR A 760 -26.52 -24.00 -3.17
CA THR A 760 -25.07 -23.97 -2.99
C THR A 760 -24.51 -25.35 -3.27
N VAL A 761 -23.46 -25.42 -4.09
CA VAL A 761 -22.71 -26.65 -4.37
C VAL A 761 -21.23 -26.41 -4.16
N THR A 762 -20.50 -27.42 -3.71
CA THR A 762 -19.04 -27.35 -3.57
C THR A 762 -18.40 -27.97 -4.80
N ALA A 763 -17.39 -27.29 -5.37
CA ALA A 763 -16.56 -27.88 -6.39
C ALA A 763 -15.71 -29.03 -5.81
N ASP A 764 -15.41 -30.02 -6.64
CA ASP A 764 -14.47 -31.09 -6.30
C ASP A 764 -13.01 -30.60 -6.40
N SER A 765 -12.05 -31.50 -6.13
CA SER A 765 -10.61 -31.20 -6.23
C SER A 765 -10.11 -30.98 -7.67
N ASN A 766 -10.96 -31.19 -8.69
CA ASN A 766 -10.70 -30.79 -10.07
C ASN A 766 -11.35 -29.44 -10.40
N GLY A 767 -11.99 -28.80 -9.41
CA GLY A 767 -12.70 -27.54 -9.53
C GLY A 767 -14.09 -27.70 -10.14
N VAL A 768 -14.56 -28.92 -10.37
CA VAL A 768 -15.83 -29.21 -11.08
C VAL A 768 -16.97 -29.30 -10.07
N PHE A 769 -18.09 -28.67 -10.38
CA PHE A 769 -19.33 -28.81 -9.60
C PHE A 769 -20.48 -29.31 -10.50
N SER A 770 -21.48 -29.92 -9.86
CA SER A 770 -22.72 -30.28 -10.55
C SER A 770 -23.94 -30.21 -9.63
N HIS A 771 -25.10 -29.90 -10.20
CA HIS A 771 -26.37 -29.85 -9.50
C HIS A 771 -27.49 -30.40 -10.39
N MET A 772 -28.17 -31.44 -9.91
CA MET A 772 -29.34 -31.98 -10.59
C MET A 772 -30.58 -31.18 -10.17
N TRP A 773 -31.33 -30.70 -11.15
CA TRP A 773 -32.48 -29.83 -10.91
C TRP A 773 -33.59 -30.09 -11.93
N ALA A 774 -34.86 -29.95 -11.53
CA ALA A 774 -36.02 -30.23 -12.37
C ALA A 774 -36.88 -28.98 -12.60
N PRO A 775 -36.91 -28.41 -13.81
CA PRO A 775 -37.76 -27.27 -14.14
C PRO A 775 -39.25 -27.62 -14.09
N ALA A 776 -40.03 -26.73 -13.48
CA ALA A 776 -41.48 -26.90 -13.35
C ALA A 776 -42.27 -26.20 -14.47
N ILE A 777 -41.71 -25.16 -15.09
CA ILE A 777 -42.42 -24.24 -16.00
C ILE A 777 -41.80 -24.29 -17.40
N VAL A 778 -42.62 -24.16 -18.44
CA VAL A 778 -42.20 -24.09 -19.85
C VAL A 778 -41.66 -22.69 -20.17
N GLY A 779 -40.55 -22.63 -20.90
CA GLY A 779 -39.90 -21.38 -21.32
C GLY A 779 -38.39 -21.42 -21.11
N GLU A 780 -37.76 -20.26 -21.25
CA GLU A 780 -36.30 -20.08 -21.11
C GLU A 780 -35.91 -19.80 -19.66
N TYR A 781 -34.89 -20.51 -19.17
CA TYR A 781 -34.30 -20.31 -17.84
C TYR A 781 -32.88 -19.77 -17.97
N HIS A 782 -32.49 -18.95 -16.98
CA HIS A 782 -31.13 -18.43 -16.85
C HIS A 782 -30.47 -19.02 -15.60
N VAL A 783 -29.31 -19.64 -15.75
CA VAL A 783 -28.54 -20.24 -14.66
C VAL A 783 -27.22 -19.49 -14.50
N THR A 784 -27.06 -18.77 -13.40
CA THR A 784 -25.81 -18.09 -13.03
C THR A 784 -25.11 -18.86 -11.91
N ALA A 785 -23.88 -19.26 -12.15
CA ALA A 785 -22.98 -19.77 -11.12
C ALA A 785 -22.08 -18.64 -10.62
N VAL A 786 -22.05 -18.41 -9.32
CA VAL A 786 -21.28 -17.36 -8.65
C VAL A 786 -20.33 -17.99 -7.64
N PHE A 787 -19.05 -17.72 -7.80
CA PHE A 787 -18.05 -17.90 -6.74
C PHE A 787 -17.78 -16.51 -6.14
N GLU A 788 -18.09 -16.34 -4.85
CA GLU A 788 -18.04 -15.04 -4.17
C GLU A 788 -16.61 -14.59 -3.83
N GLY A 789 -15.60 -15.42 -4.11
CA GLY A 789 -14.22 -15.23 -3.71
C GLY A 789 -13.90 -15.92 -2.38
N SER A 790 -12.63 -15.87 -1.99
CA SER A 790 -12.11 -16.41 -0.74
C SER A 790 -10.92 -15.56 -0.26
N LYS A 791 -10.18 -16.02 0.75
CA LYS A 791 -8.91 -15.39 1.15
C LYS A 791 -7.84 -15.55 0.07
N SER A 792 -7.89 -16.62 -0.71
CA SER A 792 -6.98 -16.88 -1.83
C SER A 792 -7.42 -16.28 -3.16
N TYR A 793 -8.72 -16.16 -3.42
CA TYR A 793 -9.23 -15.80 -4.75
C TYR A 793 -10.20 -14.63 -4.75
N TYR A 794 -10.16 -13.80 -5.79
CA TYR A 794 -11.23 -12.83 -6.08
C TYR A 794 -12.48 -13.52 -6.63
N ALA A 795 -13.63 -12.82 -6.60
CA ALA A 795 -14.90 -13.37 -7.06
C ALA A 795 -14.94 -13.57 -8.59
N SER A 796 -15.73 -14.55 -9.05
CA SER A 796 -16.03 -14.78 -10.47
C SER A 796 -17.42 -15.37 -10.67
N GLN A 797 -18.02 -15.17 -11.85
CA GLN A 797 -19.33 -15.74 -12.18
C GLN A 797 -19.47 -16.04 -13.66
N ALA A 798 -20.40 -16.93 -14.01
CA ALA A 798 -20.81 -17.19 -15.39
C ALA A 798 -22.31 -17.51 -15.45
N THR A 799 -22.93 -17.23 -16.60
CA THR A 799 -24.35 -17.53 -16.86
C THR A 799 -24.49 -18.39 -18.11
N THR A 800 -25.39 -19.37 -18.05
CA THR A 800 -25.86 -20.17 -19.19
C THR A 800 -27.39 -20.17 -19.23
N THR A 801 -27.98 -20.61 -20.33
CA THR A 801 -29.44 -20.64 -20.54
C THR A 801 -29.88 -22.00 -21.08
N PHE A 802 -31.11 -22.39 -20.80
CA PHE A 802 -31.74 -23.56 -21.41
C PHE A 802 -33.25 -23.35 -21.57
N GLY A 803 -33.84 -24.02 -22.55
CA GLY A 803 -35.26 -24.05 -22.80
C GLY A 803 -35.95 -25.25 -22.16
N VAL A 804 -37.19 -25.05 -21.73
CA VAL A 804 -38.08 -26.12 -21.30
C VAL A 804 -39.30 -26.11 -22.20
N ASP A 805 -39.42 -27.14 -23.03
CA ASP A 805 -40.58 -27.34 -23.87
C ASP A 805 -41.66 -28.14 -23.14
N LYS A 806 -42.90 -27.96 -23.58
CA LYS A 806 -44.00 -28.78 -23.08
C LYS A 806 -43.72 -30.24 -23.43
N ALA A 807 -43.82 -31.12 -22.43
CA ALA A 807 -43.65 -32.55 -22.67
C ALA A 807 -44.61 -33.01 -23.79
N PRO A 808 -44.13 -33.82 -24.77
CA PRO A 808 -45.00 -34.35 -25.81
C PRO A 808 -46.17 -35.08 -25.16
N ALA A 809 -47.39 -34.83 -25.66
CA ALA A 809 -48.55 -35.60 -25.24
C ALA A 809 -48.20 -37.08 -25.40
N ALA A 810 -48.53 -37.91 -24.40
CA ALA A 810 -48.39 -39.35 -24.53
C ALA A 810 -49.00 -39.75 -25.88
N ALA A 811 -48.21 -40.38 -26.75
CA ALA A 811 -48.77 -40.94 -27.96
C ALA A 811 -49.94 -41.83 -27.54
N ASP A 812 -51.07 -41.75 -28.24
CA ASP A 812 -52.12 -42.76 -28.17
C ASP A 812 -51.49 -44.09 -28.57
N VAL A 813 -50.85 -44.75 -27.62
CA VAL A 813 -50.47 -46.14 -27.75
C VAL A 813 -51.79 -46.86 -27.51
N PRO A 814 -52.33 -47.56 -28.52
CA PRO A 814 -53.61 -48.24 -28.35
C PRO A 814 -53.55 -49.09 -27.09
N SER A 815 -54.56 -48.95 -26.25
CA SER A 815 -54.68 -49.72 -25.02
C SER A 815 -54.54 -51.23 -25.31
N ALA A 816 -54.18 -52.03 -24.31
CA ALA A 816 -54.17 -53.49 -24.49
C ALA A 816 -55.52 -54.02 -25.03
N GLU A 817 -56.62 -53.32 -24.73
CA GLU A 817 -57.96 -53.56 -25.26
C GLU A 817 -58.09 -53.15 -26.74
N GLU A 818 -57.56 -52.02 -27.19
CA GLU A 818 -57.54 -51.65 -28.62
C GLU A 818 -56.62 -52.55 -29.45
N ILE A 819 -55.47 -52.98 -28.91
CA ILE A 819 -54.61 -53.97 -29.55
C ILE A 819 -55.33 -55.33 -29.62
N ALA A 820 -56.04 -55.71 -28.56
CA ALA A 820 -56.85 -56.93 -28.54
C ALA A 820 -58.01 -56.87 -29.54
N ASP A 821 -58.77 -55.78 -29.59
CA ASP A 821 -59.89 -55.60 -30.53
C ASP A 821 -59.41 -55.53 -31.99
N THR A 822 -58.29 -54.85 -32.26
CA THR A 822 -57.72 -54.80 -33.62
C THR A 822 -57.17 -56.16 -34.06
N THR A 823 -56.67 -56.96 -33.12
CA THR A 823 -56.18 -58.33 -33.37
C THR A 823 -57.34 -59.30 -33.56
N VAL A 824 -58.40 -59.22 -32.74
CA VAL A 824 -59.62 -60.04 -32.85
C VAL A 824 -60.38 -59.74 -34.14
N ASN A 825 -60.49 -58.47 -34.54
CA ASN A 825 -61.17 -58.07 -35.77
C ASN A 825 -60.36 -58.34 -37.06
N ARG A 826 -59.08 -58.73 -36.94
CA ARG A 826 -58.21 -59.16 -38.06
C ARG A 826 -58.07 -60.68 -38.18
N LEU A 827 -58.65 -61.45 -37.24
CA LEU A 827 -58.72 -62.90 -37.36
C LEU A 827 -59.82 -63.27 -38.38
N PRO A 828 -59.51 -64.02 -39.46
CA PRO A 828 -60.54 -64.54 -40.34
C PRO A 828 -61.44 -65.50 -39.56
N ALA A 829 -62.75 -65.42 -39.80
CA ALA A 829 -63.72 -66.36 -39.24
C ALA A 829 -63.30 -67.79 -39.60
N TYR A 830 -62.76 -68.52 -38.63
CA TYR A 830 -62.34 -69.90 -38.79
C TYR A 830 -63.52 -70.85 -38.50
N PRO A 831 -63.65 -71.97 -39.25
CA PRO A 831 -64.77 -72.89 -39.14
C PRO A 831 -64.67 -73.75 -37.88
N GLU A 832 -65.81 -74.29 -37.44
CA GLU A 832 -65.92 -75.21 -36.30
C GLU A 832 -64.87 -76.34 -36.35
N ILE A 833 -64.06 -76.44 -35.29
CA ILE A 833 -63.11 -77.54 -35.05
C ILE A 833 -63.62 -78.37 -33.87
N PRO A 834 -63.66 -79.71 -33.97
CA PRO A 834 -64.25 -80.58 -32.96
C PRO A 834 -63.39 -80.75 -31.68
N ALA A 835 -64.08 -81.10 -30.60
CA ALA A 835 -63.72 -80.95 -29.19
C ALA A 835 -62.56 -81.81 -28.62
N TYR A 836 -61.52 -82.13 -29.39
CA TYR A 836 -60.40 -82.99 -28.91
C TYR A 836 -59.02 -82.31 -28.87
N LEU A 837 -58.92 -80.99 -29.12
CA LEU A 837 -57.63 -80.28 -29.16
C LEU A 837 -57.39 -79.27 -28.02
N THR A 838 -58.19 -79.29 -26.96
CA THR A 838 -58.09 -78.31 -25.84
C THR A 838 -57.07 -78.69 -24.76
N ILE A 839 -56.65 -79.95 -24.67
CA ILE A 839 -55.72 -80.40 -23.61
C ILE A 839 -54.25 -80.11 -23.97
N ASP A 840 -53.85 -80.30 -25.23
CA ASP A 840 -52.45 -80.11 -25.65
C ASP A 840 -52.03 -78.63 -25.68
N LEU A 841 -52.96 -77.71 -25.96
CA LEU A 841 -52.69 -76.27 -25.94
C LEU A 841 -52.50 -75.72 -24.51
N ILE A 842 -53.24 -76.26 -23.53
CA ILE A 842 -53.12 -75.89 -22.12
C ILE A 842 -51.78 -76.37 -21.55
N ILE A 843 -51.32 -77.57 -21.93
CA ILE A 843 -50.01 -78.11 -21.53
C ILE A 843 -48.87 -77.24 -22.08
N LEU A 844 -49.00 -76.75 -23.33
CA LEU A 844 -47.98 -75.89 -23.94
C LEU A 844 -47.89 -74.52 -23.25
N ILE A 845 -49.02 -73.93 -22.84
CA ILE A 845 -49.07 -72.66 -22.13
C ILE A 845 -48.47 -72.80 -20.72
N ILE A 846 -48.77 -73.89 -20.00
CA ILE A 846 -48.20 -74.16 -18.66
C ILE A 846 -46.67 -74.37 -18.75
N ALA A 847 -46.17 -75.03 -19.80
CA ALA A 847 -44.74 -75.23 -20.00
C ALA A 847 -43.99 -73.90 -20.24
N VAL A 848 -44.57 -72.98 -21.01
CA VAL A 848 -43.96 -71.65 -21.28
C VAL A 848 -43.92 -70.79 -20.01
N ILE A 849 -44.98 -70.82 -19.19
CA ILE A 849 -45.02 -70.10 -17.91
C ILE A 849 -43.95 -70.67 -16.95
N GLY A 850 -43.76 -71.99 -16.92
CA GLY A 850 -42.71 -72.64 -16.12
C GLY A 850 -41.29 -72.20 -16.51
N VAL A 851 -41.02 -72.03 -17.81
CA VAL A 851 -39.72 -71.55 -18.31
C VAL A 851 -39.48 -70.09 -17.91
N ILE A 852 -40.49 -69.23 -17.99
CA ILE A 852 -40.38 -67.81 -17.61
C ILE A 852 -40.10 -67.66 -16.11
N ILE A 853 -40.80 -68.42 -15.27
CA ILE A 853 -40.56 -68.42 -13.81
C ILE A 853 -39.15 -68.94 -13.49
N GLY A 854 -38.68 -69.98 -14.20
CA GLY A 854 -37.32 -70.50 -14.05
C GLY A 854 -36.23 -69.47 -14.40
N ILE A 855 -36.44 -68.67 -15.45
CA ILE A 855 -35.52 -67.60 -15.85
C ILE A 855 -35.50 -66.47 -14.81
N ILE A 856 -36.66 -66.09 -14.27
CA ILE A 856 -36.76 -65.05 -13.23
C ILE A 856 -36.07 -65.50 -11.93
N VAL A 857 -36.23 -66.76 -11.52
CA VAL A 857 -35.56 -67.33 -10.34
C VAL A 857 -34.03 -67.44 -10.56
N TYR A 858 -33.59 -67.83 -11.75
CA TYR A 858 -32.16 -67.88 -12.10
C TYR A 858 -31.51 -66.49 -12.12
N MET A 859 -32.23 -65.46 -12.60
CA MET A 859 -31.75 -64.07 -12.56
C MET A 859 -31.71 -63.49 -11.14
N ALA A 860 -32.63 -63.90 -10.25
CA ALA A 860 -32.61 -63.50 -8.84
C ALA A 860 -31.44 -64.11 -8.06
N LEU A 861 -31.07 -65.37 -8.33
CA LEU A 861 -29.95 -66.07 -7.66
C LEU A 861 -28.56 -65.57 -8.11
N ARG A 862 -28.45 -64.92 -9.28
CA ARG A 862 -27.16 -64.38 -9.78
C ARG A 862 -26.76 -63.03 -9.14
N LYS A 863 -27.63 -62.40 -8.35
CA LYS A 863 -27.37 -61.12 -7.64
C LYS A 863 -26.84 -61.27 -6.20
N GLN A 864 -26.51 -62.48 -5.73
CA GLN A 864 -25.95 -62.73 -4.39
C GLN A 864 -24.50 -63.25 -4.39
N LYS A 865 -23.65 -62.74 -5.28
CA LYS A 865 -22.19 -62.75 -5.09
C LYS A 865 -21.60 -61.40 -5.47
#